data_AF-A0AAD9P5A5-F1
#
_entry.id   AF-A0AAD9P5A5-F1
#
_cell.length_a   1.000
_cell.length_b   1.000
_cell.length_c   1.000
_cell.angle_alpha   90.00
_cell.angle_beta   90.00
_cell.angle_gamma   90.00
#
_symmetry.space_group_name_H-M   'P 1'
#
loop_
_entity.id
_entity.type
_entity.pdbx_description
1 polymer ?
#
loop_
_entity_poly.entity_id
_entity_poly.type
_entity_poly.pdbx_seq_one_letter_code
_entity_poly.pdbx_strand_id
1 'polypeptide(L)'
;MTQPGNFSFDTFTVKAGGNGQFTNITDLIYLQVSEIHVKYRGTLYMNHAEISSSFAWIESQGTLRLDGKGYAAEEGRGRGFTLNNIGYGAGHGGFGGVIISETEAAEPHDSVYTPSDAGSGGGSGRGTGGAGGGKLLWRVGQNIEINGRLMLNGIDGSDTDAGGGSGGSVILYTTNITGHGVINVVGGSGTGKGTGGAGGRAAIHCRWRYWYGGQFKDRGGSGGSNWDLTRGAAAGTVYVENNYRPLEYRILKYMPGTNNTYFEVDHKYVHVDNENRKVPVATMIMEPQTTTYEFDEMELTGDSRLVFYHVPGSLVNVTVHRFIGDKTGRVHIRDHQKLFSEFVESISNVTEAPCSYVIDSGAELLLPTEVRLHGTNTELDGMITGVHHLYIEAGSTVTVSSTAQTALMEDEEYIDVSIKGNISFATVNLRKDGLLQLRKIQSDLTMTTGFLEVKYKGVIQMNHGYLDSGDADIEMEGRIDLKGRGYTAGHGEDVGSSGCGGSYGGRAGGGGSGTCPELSHGSTFRPTDLGSGGSGSGGGSGGGHANIRVGRMFSLDGLVTVAGGNATNGGGGSGGTLLIEAYNMSGHGVFNASGGSGSGVGGGGSGGRIAVHITFSNLYGGNYVASGGQGGSTCSLPKCIGGPGTIYKYESNHGPQYRELKYNPRLNVTTVKPEHSTLTVDNLDLITDNPAVIMETNTVYYEFDEVQVEGHSYVHFYQPNTTAIVNVVIHELTGNKKGLVRVQHRQRVIINFVESTHTYLDAPCGFHVDRGGVVVLPTKVVILAEKVILEGRMTGVDELIIERQGEFVISGDAHTGSLPDLILWYVDNKDDQYTPGHVQLQILSIQNAGQFTSDMGSLKPLVDAGDIVVKAGGLLALHCPATQLNCTMLEVEKTSRIDGTGHGFPGGQGPGQGTAATREASGGGHGGRGKKIAK
;
A
#
# COMPACT_ATOMS: atom_id res chain seq x y z
N MET A 1 -57.23 0.43 -49.44
CA MET A 1 -55.89 0.88 -49.90
C MET A 1 -55.06 1.11 -48.66
N THR A 2 -53.84 0.57 -48.62
CA THR A 2 -52.89 0.86 -47.54
C THR A 2 -52.34 2.29 -47.71
N GLN A 3 -51.90 2.92 -46.62
CA GLN A 3 -51.19 4.19 -46.70
C GLN A 3 -49.79 3.97 -47.29
N PRO A 4 -49.16 5.00 -47.91
CA PRO A 4 -47.76 4.92 -48.33
C PRO A 4 -46.87 4.46 -47.18
N GLY A 5 -46.01 3.46 -47.40
CA GLY A 5 -45.18 2.85 -46.35
C GLY A 5 -45.80 1.62 -45.68
N ASN A 6 -47.10 1.36 -45.89
CA ASN A 6 -47.81 0.22 -45.32
C ASN A 6 -47.99 -0.88 -46.37
N PHE A 7 -47.42 -2.05 -46.09
CA PHE A 7 -47.50 -3.24 -46.94
C PHE A 7 -48.27 -4.33 -46.21
N SER A 8 -49.19 -4.98 -46.92
CA SER A 8 -49.93 -6.14 -46.40
C SER A 8 -49.81 -7.29 -47.38
N PHE A 9 -49.30 -8.42 -46.90
CA PHE A 9 -49.25 -9.67 -47.65
C PHE A 9 -49.82 -10.79 -46.78
N ASP A 10 -50.23 -11.90 -47.39
CA ASP A 10 -50.52 -13.10 -46.60
C ASP A 10 -49.21 -13.80 -46.23
N THR A 11 -48.33 -14.02 -47.22
CA THR A 11 -47.01 -14.61 -47.02
C THR A 11 -45.93 -13.77 -47.70
N PHE A 12 -44.79 -13.57 -47.02
CA PHE A 12 -43.62 -12.89 -47.57
C PHE A 12 -42.38 -13.77 -47.44
N THR A 13 -41.85 -14.26 -48.56
CA THR A 13 -40.70 -15.18 -48.55
C THR A 13 -39.56 -14.66 -49.43
N VAL A 14 -38.41 -14.41 -48.81
CA VAL A 14 -37.13 -14.27 -49.52
C VAL A 14 -36.53 -15.67 -49.67
N LYS A 15 -36.52 -16.18 -50.91
CA LYS A 15 -35.96 -17.51 -51.23
C LYS A 15 -34.44 -17.50 -51.11
N ALA A 16 -33.85 -18.70 -51.18
CA ALA A 16 -32.41 -18.87 -50.98
C ALA A 16 -31.59 -18.05 -51.98
N GLY A 17 -30.62 -17.27 -51.48
CA GLY A 17 -29.83 -16.32 -52.28
C GLY A 17 -30.60 -15.12 -52.85
N GLY A 18 -31.91 -15.03 -52.56
CA GLY A 18 -32.74 -13.90 -52.97
C GLY A 18 -32.42 -12.65 -52.17
N ASN A 19 -32.64 -11.49 -52.78
CA ASN A 19 -32.46 -10.18 -52.14
C ASN A 19 -33.77 -9.41 -52.19
N GLY A 20 -34.37 -9.15 -51.02
CA GLY A 20 -35.54 -8.29 -50.86
C GLY A 20 -35.12 -6.97 -50.21
N GLN A 21 -35.58 -5.84 -50.74
CA GLN A 21 -35.20 -4.52 -50.22
C GLN A 21 -36.40 -3.58 -50.15
N PHE A 22 -36.58 -2.95 -48.99
CA PHE A 22 -37.49 -1.82 -48.81
C PHE A 22 -36.66 -0.53 -48.71
N THR A 23 -36.39 0.10 -49.84
CA THR A 23 -35.53 1.30 -49.97
C THR A 23 -36.34 2.56 -50.27
N ASN A 24 -35.76 3.74 -50.00
CA ASN A 24 -36.36 5.07 -50.25
C ASN A 24 -37.62 5.40 -49.43
N ILE A 25 -37.78 4.77 -48.27
CA ILE A 25 -38.80 5.16 -47.29
C ILE A 25 -38.06 5.80 -46.12
N THR A 26 -38.31 7.09 -45.89
CA THR A 26 -37.74 7.88 -44.79
C THR A 26 -38.53 7.72 -43.50
N ASP A 27 -39.83 7.40 -43.62
CA ASP A 27 -40.74 7.15 -42.49
C ASP A 27 -40.78 5.65 -42.08
N LEU A 28 -41.55 5.32 -41.04
CA LEU A 28 -41.69 3.96 -40.55
C LEU A 28 -42.38 3.06 -41.59
N ILE A 29 -41.78 1.92 -41.92
CA ILE A 29 -42.38 0.89 -42.76
C ILE A 29 -43.29 0.02 -41.90
N TYR A 30 -44.55 -0.10 -42.24
CA TYR A 30 -45.46 -1.05 -41.59
C TYR A 30 -45.66 -2.27 -42.48
N LEU A 31 -45.19 -3.44 -42.04
CA LEU A 31 -45.32 -4.70 -42.76
C LEU A 31 -46.26 -5.63 -42.00
N GLN A 32 -47.46 -5.85 -42.51
CA GLN A 32 -48.42 -6.81 -41.96
C GLN A 32 -48.45 -8.07 -42.81
N VAL A 33 -48.05 -9.20 -42.21
CA VAL A 33 -47.95 -10.51 -42.88
C VAL A 33 -48.51 -11.61 -42.00
N SER A 34 -49.01 -12.71 -42.57
CA SER A 34 -49.31 -13.90 -41.76
C SER A 34 -48.01 -14.65 -41.48
N GLU A 35 -47.20 -14.87 -42.52
CA GLU A 35 -45.93 -15.61 -42.45
C GLU A 35 -44.78 -14.87 -43.15
N ILE A 36 -43.63 -14.76 -42.48
CA ILE A 36 -42.40 -14.21 -43.07
C ILE A 36 -41.24 -15.20 -43.00
N HIS A 37 -40.61 -15.45 -44.16
CA HIS A 37 -39.48 -16.35 -44.28
C HIS A 37 -38.30 -15.66 -44.96
N VAL A 38 -37.17 -15.61 -44.26
CA VAL A 38 -35.85 -15.31 -44.86
C VAL A 38 -35.08 -16.62 -44.91
N LYS A 39 -35.06 -17.25 -46.09
CA LYS A 39 -34.45 -18.58 -46.28
C LYS A 39 -32.93 -18.53 -46.31
N TYR A 40 -32.30 -19.71 -46.35
CA TYR A 40 -30.84 -19.87 -46.43
C TYR A 40 -30.16 -18.91 -47.42
N ARG A 41 -29.22 -18.08 -46.94
CA ARG A 41 -28.52 -17.02 -47.73
C ARG A 41 -29.43 -15.96 -48.37
N GLY A 42 -30.72 -15.95 -48.05
CA GLY A 42 -31.63 -14.86 -48.42
C GLY A 42 -31.32 -13.63 -47.58
N THR A 43 -31.42 -12.45 -48.20
CA THR A 43 -31.18 -11.18 -47.52
C THR A 43 -32.39 -10.27 -47.65
N LEU A 44 -32.83 -9.73 -46.52
CA LEU A 44 -33.92 -8.76 -46.44
C LEU A 44 -33.39 -7.46 -45.85
N TYR A 45 -33.48 -6.37 -46.62
CA TYR A 45 -33.06 -5.04 -46.20
C TYR A 45 -34.27 -4.15 -45.89
N MET A 46 -34.21 -3.46 -44.75
CA MET A 46 -35.22 -2.49 -44.32
C MET A 46 -34.52 -1.28 -43.67
N ASN A 47 -35.19 -0.12 -43.69
CA ASN A 47 -34.69 1.09 -42.99
C ASN A 47 -35.14 1.12 -41.52
N HIS A 48 -36.40 1.50 -41.31
CA HIS A 48 -37.10 1.45 -40.03
C HIS A 48 -38.38 0.65 -40.24
N ALA A 49 -38.61 -0.40 -39.46
CA ALA A 49 -39.74 -1.29 -39.70
C ALA A 49 -40.53 -1.61 -38.43
N GLU A 50 -41.86 -1.58 -38.55
CA GLU A 50 -42.78 -2.27 -37.68
C GLU A 50 -43.36 -3.47 -38.44
N ILE A 51 -43.00 -4.69 -38.02
CA ILE A 51 -43.47 -5.93 -38.62
C ILE A 51 -44.49 -6.57 -37.70
N SER A 52 -45.69 -6.83 -38.21
CA SER A 52 -46.71 -7.62 -37.54
C SER A 52 -46.88 -8.95 -38.30
N SER A 53 -46.56 -10.06 -37.63
CA SER A 53 -46.59 -11.41 -38.21
C SER A 53 -47.26 -12.43 -37.29
N SER A 54 -47.84 -13.50 -37.83
CA SER A 54 -48.23 -14.66 -36.99
C SER A 54 -47.04 -15.57 -36.75
N PHE A 55 -46.28 -15.85 -37.82
CA PHE A 55 -45.08 -16.67 -37.77
C PHE A 55 -43.90 -16.03 -38.51
N ALA A 56 -42.69 -16.25 -38.01
CA ALA A 56 -41.47 -15.69 -38.57
C ALA A 56 -40.31 -16.69 -38.53
N TRP A 57 -39.57 -16.81 -39.64
CA TRP A 57 -38.38 -17.64 -39.73
C TRP A 57 -37.24 -16.90 -40.40
N ILE A 58 -36.10 -16.84 -39.72
CA ILE A 58 -34.81 -16.49 -40.30
C ILE A 58 -33.96 -17.76 -40.29
N GLU A 59 -33.91 -18.45 -41.43
CA GLU A 59 -33.15 -19.70 -41.57
C GLU A 59 -31.62 -19.44 -41.46
N SER A 60 -30.84 -20.50 -41.27
CA SER A 60 -29.36 -20.40 -41.17
C SER A 60 -28.76 -19.63 -42.36
N GLN A 61 -27.80 -18.74 -42.10
CA GLN A 61 -27.23 -17.80 -43.08
C GLN A 61 -28.22 -16.83 -43.75
N GLY A 62 -29.53 -16.91 -43.47
CA GLY A 62 -30.49 -15.86 -43.81
C GLY A 62 -30.20 -14.60 -43.00
N THR A 63 -30.39 -13.43 -43.60
CA THR A 63 -30.05 -12.15 -42.97
C THR A 63 -31.18 -11.14 -43.10
N LEU A 64 -31.68 -10.65 -41.97
CA LEU A 64 -32.51 -9.43 -41.90
C LEU A 64 -31.60 -8.27 -41.46
N ARG A 65 -31.44 -7.25 -42.30
CA ARG A 65 -30.42 -6.21 -42.15
C ARG A 65 -31.01 -4.80 -42.18
N LEU A 66 -30.71 -4.05 -41.12
CA LEU A 66 -31.06 -2.64 -40.92
C LEU A 66 -29.80 -1.80 -40.56
N ASP A 67 -28.61 -2.29 -40.89
CA ASP A 67 -27.34 -1.61 -40.58
C ASP A 67 -27.24 -0.22 -41.24
N GLY A 68 -26.79 0.78 -40.49
CA GLY A 68 -26.55 2.13 -41.01
C GLY A 68 -27.79 2.88 -41.48
N LYS A 69 -28.99 2.40 -41.10
CA LYS A 69 -30.28 2.99 -41.49
C LYS A 69 -30.89 3.85 -40.39
N GLY A 70 -30.13 4.17 -39.35
CA GLY A 70 -30.46 5.14 -38.32
C GLY A 70 -30.22 6.57 -38.77
N TYR A 71 -29.91 7.44 -37.81
CA TYR A 71 -29.56 8.83 -38.09
C TYR A 71 -28.22 8.95 -38.84
N ALA A 72 -28.12 9.97 -39.69
CA ALA A 72 -26.89 10.30 -40.40
C ALA A 72 -25.81 10.88 -39.46
N ALA A 73 -24.61 11.13 -39.98
CA ALA A 73 -23.50 11.71 -39.23
C ALA A 73 -23.94 12.99 -38.50
N GLU A 74 -23.55 13.12 -37.23
CA GLU A 74 -23.89 14.26 -36.35
C GLU A 74 -25.42 14.49 -36.19
N GLU A 75 -26.23 13.45 -36.37
CA GLU A 75 -27.68 13.50 -36.15
C GLU A 75 -28.13 12.44 -35.14
N GLY A 76 -29.31 12.67 -34.54
CA GLY A 76 -29.90 11.83 -33.51
C GLY A 76 -29.76 12.39 -32.09
N ARG A 77 -30.39 11.71 -31.14
CA ARG A 77 -30.46 12.12 -29.73
C ARG A 77 -29.11 11.98 -29.02
N GLY A 78 -28.41 10.88 -29.27
CA GLY A 78 -27.04 10.61 -28.80
C GLY A 78 -26.01 10.82 -29.90
N ARG A 79 -26.16 11.86 -30.73
CA ARG A 79 -25.24 12.10 -31.84
C ARG A 79 -23.80 12.28 -31.35
N GLY A 80 -22.87 11.73 -32.12
CA GLY A 80 -21.47 12.13 -32.02
C GLY A 80 -21.31 13.59 -32.43
N PHE A 81 -20.24 14.23 -31.97
CA PHE A 81 -19.93 15.61 -32.32
C PHE A 81 -18.46 15.74 -32.73
N THR A 82 -18.16 16.83 -33.44
CA THR A 82 -16.78 17.15 -33.83
C THR A 82 -16.18 18.16 -32.88
N LEU A 83 -15.09 17.79 -32.22
CA LEU A 83 -14.31 18.69 -31.37
C LEU A 83 -12.85 18.66 -31.82
N ASN A 84 -12.26 19.84 -32.05
CA ASN A 84 -10.88 19.99 -32.52
C ASN A 84 -10.56 19.20 -33.81
N ASN A 85 -11.53 19.10 -34.72
CA ASN A 85 -11.48 18.27 -35.94
C ASN A 85 -11.38 16.75 -35.70
N ILE A 86 -11.77 16.27 -34.53
CA ILE A 86 -11.87 14.85 -34.22
C ILE A 86 -13.35 14.51 -34.01
N GLY A 87 -13.82 13.47 -34.70
CA GLY A 87 -15.17 12.95 -34.60
C GLY A 87 -15.31 12.00 -33.41
N TYR A 88 -16.22 12.35 -32.50
CA TYR A 88 -16.60 11.50 -31.37
C TYR A 88 -17.68 10.53 -31.82
N GLY A 89 -17.64 9.28 -31.35
CA GLY A 89 -18.64 8.29 -31.70
C GLY A 89 -19.96 8.53 -30.96
N ALA A 90 -21.03 8.02 -31.57
CA ALA A 90 -22.38 8.23 -31.08
C ALA A 90 -22.73 7.35 -29.87
N GLY A 91 -23.68 7.81 -29.06
CA GLY A 91 -24.27 7.10 -27.92
C GLY A 91 -25.62 6.48 -28.27
N HIS A 92 -25.87 5.31 -27.71
CA HIS A 92 -27.13 4.58 -27.67
C HIS A 92 -26.87 3.34 -26.79
N GLY A 93 -27.71 2.96 -25.84
CA GLY A 93 -27.41 1.83 -24.93
C GLY A 93 -26.30 2.12 -23.91
N GLY A 94 -25.12 2.49 -24.39
CA GLY A 94 -24.00 3.01 -23.64
C GLY A 94 -23.48 4.35 -24.21
N PHE A 95 -22.46 4.87 -23.53
CA PHE A 95 -21.75 6.09 -23.92
C PHE A 95 -20.89 5.86 -25.17
N GLY A 96 -20.84 6.87 -26.04
CA GLY A 96 -19.89 6.92 -27.16
C GLY A 96 -18.43 6.98 -26.69
N GLY A 97 -17.48 6.64 -27.57
CA GLY A 97 -16.06 6.62 -27.22
C GLY A 97 -15.48 8.00 -26.96
N VAL A 98 -14.41 8.07 -26.16
CA VAL A 98 -13.86 9.32 -25.60
C VAL A 98 -12.35 9.47 -25.80
N ILE A 99 -11.80 10.66 -25.57
CA ILE A 99 -10.34 10.91 -25.66
C ILE A 99 -9.78 11.41 -24.32
N ILE A 100 -10.46 12.34 -23.66
CA ILE A 100 -9.94 13.01 -22.46
C ILE A 100 -10.79 12.68 -21.22
N SER A 101 -12.10 12.88 -21.27
CA SER A 101 -13.00 12.72 -20.11
C SER A 101 -14.37 12.20 -20.50
N GLU A 102 -14.96 11.28 -19.72
CA GLU A 102 -16.32 10.73 -19.92
C GLU A 102 -17.40 11.80 -20.10
N THR A 103 -17.21 13.01 -19.54
CA THR A 103 -18.11 14.16 -19.73
C THR A 103 -18.21 14.64 -21.19
N GLU A 104 -17.25 14.24 -22.03
CA GLU A 104 -17.21 14.53 -23.47
C GLU A 104 -17.73 13.34 -24.30
N ALA A 105 -18.29 12.30 -23.68
CA ALA A 105 -18.89 11.20 -24.40
C ALA A 105 -20.30 11.57 -24.90
N ALA A 106 -20.70 11.02 -26.05
CA ALA A 106 -22.08 11.10 -26.48
C ALA A 106 -22.97 10.29 -25.52
N GLU A 107 -24.01 10.95 -24.99
CA GLU A 107 -24.89 10.39 -23.96
C GLU A 107 -25.68 9.17 -24.47
N PRO A 108 -25.83 8.11 -23.65
CA PRO A 108 -26.77 7.03 -23.92
C PRO A 108 -28.20 7.56 -23.84
N HIS A 109 -29.09 6.91 -24.59
CA HIS A 109 -30.51 7.21 -24.57
C HIS A 109 -31.32 5.93 -24.78
N ASP A 110 -32.63 6.11 -24.86
CA ASP A 110 -33.64 5.07 -25.06
C ASP A 110 -33.83 4.14 -23.85
N SER A 111 -35.00 3.50 -23.80
CA SER A 111 -35.38 2.56 -22.75
C SER A 111 -34.70 1.21 -22.94
N VAL A 112 -34.21 0.62 -21.84
CA VAL A 112 -33.73 -0.77 -21.83
C VAL A 112 -34.87 -1.77 -22.02
N TYR A 113 -36.07 -1.44 -21.54
CA TYR A 113 -37.24 -2.32 -21.60
C TYR A 113 -37.94 -2.22 -22.95
N THR A 114 -38.15 -1.01 -23.47
CA THR A 114 -38.88 -0.76 -24.70
C THR A 114 -38.11 0.19 -25.63
N PRO A 115 -37.00 -0.26 -26.23
CA PRO A 115 -36.19 0.56 -27.11
C PRO A 115 -36.95 0.92 -28.38
N SER A 116 -37.04 2.21 -28.70
CA SER A 116 -37.85 2.76 -29.79
C SER A 116 -37.13 3.79 -30.67
N ASP A 117 -35.97 4.28 -30.24
CA ASP A 117 -35.16 5.24 -30.97
C ASP A 117 -34.26 4.52 -32.00
N ALA A 118 -33.92 5.18 -33.10
CA ALA A 118 -32.89 4.65 -34.01
C ALA A 118 -31.49 4.98 -33.50
N GLY A 119 -30.48 4.21 -33.93
CA GLY A 119 -29.08 4.52 -33.66
C GLY A 119 -28.70 5.92 -34.16
N SER A 120 -27.86 6.61 -33.40
CA SER A 120 -27.39 7.97 -33.70
C SER A 120 -26.11 7.93 -34.55
N GLY A 121 -25.85 8.97 -35.33
CA GLY A 121 -24.64 9.04 -36.17
C GLY A 121 -23.44 9.66 -35.45
N GLY A 122 -22.25 9.18 -35.80
CA GLY A 122 -20.97 9.65 -35.24
C GLY A 122 -20.57 11.05 -35.71
N GLY A 123 -19.57 11.63 -35.04
CA GLY A 123 -18.99 12.93 -35.37
C GLY A 123 -18.15 12.88 -36.65
N SER A 124 -18.22 13.92 -37.47
CA SER A 124 -17.57 13.91 -38.79
C SER A 124 -16.05 14.12 -38.73
N GLY A 125 -15.54 14.89 -37.77
CA GLY A 125 -14.10 15.17 -37.68
C GLY A 125 -13.57 15.88 -38.92
N ARG A 126 -12.64 15.23 -39.62
CA ARG A 126 -12.14 15.63 -40.95
C ARG A 126 -12.68 14.74 -42.08
N GLY A 127 -13.52 13.79 -41.74
CA GLY A 127 -14.14 12.82 -42.63
C GLY A 127 -15.66 12.88 -42.55
N THR A 128 -16.29 11.72 -42.66
CA THR A 128 -17.74 11.58 -42.46
C THR A 128 -18.00 10.60 -41.34
N GLY A 129 -18.80 11.02 -40.36
CA GLY A 129 -19.18 10.16 -39.24
C GLY A 129 -20.00 8.96 -39.69
N GLY A 130 -19.86 7.83 -39.00
CA GLY A 130 -20.63 6.64 -39.30
C GLY A 130 -22.12 6.84 -39.01
N ALA A 131 -23.01 6.35 -39.88
CA ALA A 131 -24.45 6.39 -39.64
C ALA A 131 -24.86 5.35 -38.57
N GLY A 132 -25.90 5.67 -37.78
CA GLY A 132 -26.40 4.77 -36.75
C GLY A 132 -27.19 3.57 -37.29
N GLY A 133 -27.43 2.55 -36.46
CA GLY A 133 -28.24 1.39 -36.81
C GLY A 133 -29.74 1.72 -36.93
N GLY A 134 -30.47 0.96 -37.75
CA GLY A 134 -31.92 1.11 -37.93
C GLY A 134 -32.74 0.71 -36.70
N LYS A 135 -34.07 0.75 -36.83
CA LYS A 135 -34.98 0.35 -35.74
C LYS A 135 -36.00 -0.69 -36.22
N LEU A 136 -36.26 -1.70 -35.39
CA LEU A 136 -37.20 -2.78 -35.67
C LEU A 136 -38.12 -3.03 -34.48
N LEU A 137 -39.42 -2.80 -34.69
CA LEU A 137 -40.47 -3.31 -33.82
C LEU A 137 -41.10 -4.52 -34.48
N TRP A 138 -40.94 -5.70 -33.90
CA TRP A 138 -41.48 -6.94 -34.46
C TRP A 138 -42.48 -7.55 -33.49
N ARG A 139 -43.74 -7.59 -33.91
CA ARG A 139 -44.84 -8.26 -33.20
C ARG A 139 -45.12 -9.59 -33.88
N VAL A 140 -44.89 -10.68 -33.18
CA VAL A 140 -45.11 -12.06 -33.64
C VAL A 140 -46.20 -12.70 -32.80
N GLY A 141 -47.32 -13.06 -33.42
CA GLY A 141 -48.49 -13.60 -32.73
C GLY A 141 -48.23 -14.97 -32.09
N GLN A 142 -47.47 -15.85 -32.77
CA GLN A 142 -47.29 -17.24 -32.35
C GLN A 142 -45.82 -17.61 -32.11
N ASN A 143 -45.02 -17.79 -33.16
CA ASN A 143 -43.65 -18.29 -33.03
C ASN A 143 -42.68 -17.56 -33.96
N ILE A 144 -41.51 -17.24 -33.42
CA ILE A 144 -40.37 -16.77 -34.20
C ILE A 144 -39.17 -17.71 -34.00
N GLU A 145 -38.57 -18.11 -35.12
CA GLU A 145 -37.36 -18.93 -35.14
C GLU A 145 -36.23 -18.14 -35.81
N ILE A 146 -35.17 -17.86 -35.05
CA ILE A 146 -34.00 -17.09 -35.51
C ILE A 146 -32.78 -18.01 -35.49
N ASN A 147 -32.46 -18.61 -36.64
CA ASN A 147 -31.21 -19.37 -36.87
C ASN A 147 -30.19 -18.61 -37.71
N GLY A 148 -30.63 -17.58 -38.44
CA GLY A 148 -29.78 -16.67 -39.20
C GLY A 148 -29.34 -15.45 -38.41
N ARG A 149 -29.20 -14.31 -39.08
CA ARG A 149 -28.70 -13.06 -38.50
C ARG A 149 -29.76 -11.97 -38.56
N LEU A 150 -30.01 -11.34 -37.42
CA LEU A 150 -30.75 -10.09 -37.31
C LEU A 150 -29.75 -8.98 -36.98
N MET A 151 -29.56 -8.02 -37.89
CA MET A 151 -28.48 -7.04 -37.81
C MET A 151 -29.01 -5.61 -37.87
N LEU A 152 -28.67 -4.81 -36.86
CA LEU A 152 -29.02 -3.39 -36.75
C LEU A 152 -27.78 -2.59 -36.31
N ASN A 153 -26.64 -2.82 -36.97
CA ASN A 153 -25.36 -2.25 -36.54
C ASN A 153 -25.21 -0.78 -36.96
N GLY A 154 -24.44 -0.03 -36.18
CA GLY A 154 -23.86 1.23 -36.61
C GLY A 154 -22.78 1.02 -37.67
N ILE A 155 -22.56 2.00 -38.53
CA ILE A 155 -21.50 1.97 -39.55
C ILE A 155 -20.26 2.66 -38.99
N ASP A 156 -19.09 2.21 -39.45
CA ASP A 156 -17.81 2.83 -39.13
C ASP A 156 -17.72 4.25 -39.72
N GLY A 157 -16.92 5.13 -39.10
CA GLY A 157 -16.56 6.41 -39.70
C GLY A 157 -15.81 6.21 -41.02
N SER A 158 -15.89 7.19 -41.93
CA SER A 158 -15.10 7.20 -43.16
C SER A 158 -14.08 8.33 -43.17
N ASP A 159 -13.03 8.15 -43.96
CA ASP A 159 -11.92 9.10 -44.12
C ASP A 159 -11.13 9.32 -42.80
N THR A 160 -10.58 10.51 -42.58
CA THR A 160 -9.68 10.78 -41.46
C THR A 160 -10.40 11.35 -40.24
N ASP A 161 -10.05 10.83 -39.06
CA ASP A 161 -10.47 11.37 -37.77
C ASP A 161 -11.99 11.38 -37.53
N ALA A 162 -12.75 10.46 -38.15
CA ALA A 162 -14.21 10.37 -38.02
C ALA A 162 -14.65 9.39 -36.93
N GLY A 163 -15.80 9.67 -36.28
CA GLY A 163 -16.38 8.83 -35.24
C GLY A 163 -17.33 7.76 -35.78
N GLY A 164 -17.46 6.64 -35.07
CA GLY A 164 -18.39 5.57 -35.44
C GLY A 164 -19.85 5.86 -35.06
N GLY A 165 -20.80 5.34 -35.84
CA GLY A 165 -22.24 5.41 -35.54
C GLY A 165 -22.64 4.40 -34.46
N SER A 166 -23.70 4.66 -33.70
CA SER A 166 -24.15 3.74 -32.65
C SER A 166 -25.05 2.63 -33.21
N GLY A 167 -25.14 1.51 -32.49
CA GLY A 167 -26.05 0.42 -32.84
C GLY A 167 -27.52 0.86 -32.85
N GLY A 168 -28.41 0.05 -33.43
CA GLY A 168 -29.85 0.33 -33.55
C GLY A 168 -30.69 -0.18 -32.38
N SER A 169 -32.01 -0.11 -32.53
CA SER A 169 -32.98 -0.65 -31.55
C SER A 169 -33.79 -1.79 -32.14
N VAL A 170 -33.87 -2.90 -31.43
CA VAL A 170 -34.80 -3.99 -31.75
C VAL A 170 -35.70 -4.29 -30.56
N ILE A 171 -37.00 -4.36 -30.82
CA ILE A 171 -37.98 -4.81 -29.85
C ILE A 171 -38.82 -5.93 -30.46
N LEU A 172 -38.83 -7.09 -29.81
CA LEU A 172 -39.48 -8.30 -30.27
C LEU A 172 -40.56 -8.73 -29.26
N TYR A 173 -41.82 -8.56 -29.65
CA TYR A 173 -42.96 -9.12 -28.91
C TYR A 173 -43.33 -10.45 -29.54
N THR A 174 -43.22 -11.56 -28.80
CA THR A 174 -43.57 -12.89 -29.33
C THR A 174 -44.24 -13.77 -28.28
N THR A 175 -45.05 -14.74 -28.71
CA THR A 175 -45.55 -15.77 -27.81
C THR A 175 -44.49 -16.81 -27.51
N ASN A 176 -43.79 -17.30 -28.55
CA ASN A 176 -42.70 -18.26 -28.44
C ASN A 176 -41.48 -17.80 -29.28
N ILE A 177 -40.27 -18.05 -28.78
CA ILE A 177 -39.01 -17.80 -29.49
C ILE A 177 -38.08 -19.00 -29.42
N THR A 178 -37.47 -19.34 -30.54
CA THR A 178 -36.52 -20.46 -30.68
C THR A 178 -35.37 -20.10 -31.64
N GLY A 179 -34.32 -20.92 -31.64
CA GLY A 179 -33.23 -20.86 -32.62
C GLY A 179 -31.86 -20.57 -32.01
N HIS A 180 -30.84 -20.64 -32.87
CA HIS A 180 -29.42 -20.50 -32.50
C HIS A 180 -28.68 -19.42 -33.32
N GLY A 181 -29.44 -18.48 -33.87
CA GLY A 181 -28.92 -17.38 -34.69
C GLY A 181 -28.23 -16.30 -33.88
N VAL A 182 -28.07 -15.12 -34.49
CA VAL A 182 -27.43 -13.96 -33.85
C VAL A 182 -28.33 -12.74 -33.95
N ILE A 183 -28.55 -12.07 -32.82
CA ILE A 183 -29.14 -10.72 -32.76
C ILE A 183 -28.01 -9.73 -32.50
N ASN A 184 -27.83 -8.78 -33.42
CA ASN A 184 -26.64 -7.94 -33.48
C ASN A 184 -27.02 -6.46 -33.55
N VAL A 185 -26.60 -5.70 -32.54
CA VAL A 185 -26.80 -4.26 -32.37
C VAL A 185 -25.47 -3.55 -32.12
N VAL A 186 -24.38 -4.00 -32.75
CA VAL A 186 -23.03 -3.47 -32.48
C VAL A 186 -22.83 -2.05 -33.01
N GLY A 187 -22.04 -1.25 -32.28
CA GLY A 187 -21.61 0.08 -32.71
C GLY A 187 -20.46 0.06 -33.73
N GLY A 188 -20.41 1.09 -34.57
CA GLY A 188 -19.37 1.30 -35.58
C GLY A 188 -18.06 1.83 -34.97
N SER A 189 -16.94 1.54 -35.60
CA SER A 189 -15.60 1.98 -35.19
C SER A 189 -15.27 3.37 -35.74
N GLY A 190 -14.43 4.13 -35.04
CA GLY A 190 -13.87 5.38 -35.55
C GLY A 190 -12.76 5.15 -36.58
N THR A 191 -12.24 6.23 -37.17
CA THR A 191 -11.06 6.23 -38.06
C THR A 191 -10.04 7.27 -37.60
N GLY A 192 -8.74 7.00 -37.80
CA GLY A 192 -7.68 7.91 -37.36
C GLY A 192 -7.77 8.21 -35.86
N LYS A 193 -7.87 9.49 -35.48
CA LYS A 193 -8.07 9.91 -34.08
C LYS A 193 -9.51 9.81 -33.58
N GLY A 194 -10.47 9.48 -34.45
CA GLY A 194 -11.88 9.37 -34.08
C GLY A 194 -12.16 8.21 -33.12
N THR A 195 -13.29 8.29 -32.42
CA THR A 195 -13.68 7.34 -31.37
C THR A 195 -14.80 6.41 -31.82
N GLY A 196 -14.95 5.26 -31.15
CA GLY A 196 -15.99 4.27 -31.48
C GLY A 196 -17.39 4.74 -31.10
N GLY A 197 -18.43 4.24 -31.79
CA GLY A 197 -19.84 4.40 -31.43
C GLY A 197 -20.32 3.29 -30.50
N ALA A 198 -21.26 3.58 -29.60
CA ALA A 198 -21.79 2.62 -28.62
C ALA A 198 -22.65 1.52 -29.27
N GLY A 199 -22.76 0.37 -28.60
CA GLY A 199 -23.69 -0.69 -29.00
C GLY A 199 -25.14 -0.32 -28.68
N GLY A 200 -26.10 -0.74 -29.51
CA GLY A 200 -27.51 -0.40 -29.40
C GLY A 200 -28.30 -1.21 -28.38
N ARG A 201 -29.63 -1.16 -28.47
CA ARG A 201 -30.53 -1.85 -27.52
C ARG A 201 -31.34 -2.95 -28.19
N ALA A 202 -31.47 -4.08 -27.52
CA ALA A 202 -32.39 -5.15 -27.91
C ALA A 202 -33.30 -5.50 -26.74
N ALA A 203 -34.61 -5.63 -26.99
CA ALA A 203 -35.58 -6.09 -26.00
C ALA A 203 -36.42 -7.24 -26.57
N ILE A 204 -36.51 -8.34 -25.84
CA ILE A 204 -37.30 -9.52 -26.20
C ILE A 204 -38.36 -9.75 -25.13
N HIS A 205 -39.61 -9.47 -25.49
CA HIS A 205 -40.78 -9.73 -24.64
C HIS A 205 -41.43 -11.05 -25.08
N CYS A 206 -41.06 -12.14 -24.40
CA CYS A 206 -41.61 -13.46 -24.67
C CYS A 206 -42.78 -13.77 -23.72
N ARG A 207 -43.97 -14.02 -24.27
CA ARG A 207 -45.18 -14.24 -23.45
C ARG A 207 -45.28 -15.65 -22.85
N TRP A 208 -44.66 -16.68 -23.45
CA TRP A 208 -44.81 -18.06 -22.97
C TRP A 208 -43.57 -18.96 -23.08
N ARG A 209 -42.97 -19.22 -24.25
CA ARG A 209 -41.82 -20.15 -24.33
C ARG A 209 -40.58 -19.52 -24.92
N TYR A 210 -39.60 -19.29 -24.06
CA TYR A 210 -38.26 -18.87 -24.44
C TYR A 210 -37.32 -20.08 -24.52
N TRP A 211 -36.94 -20.47 -25.72
CA TRP A 211 -35.92 -21.50 -25.99
C TRP A 211 -34.86 -20.99 -26.98
N TYR A 212 -34.64 -19.68 -26.99
CA TYR A 212 -33.59 -19.09 -27.80
C TYR A 212 -32.24 -19.39 -27.16
N GLY A 213 -31.37 -20.11 -27.87
CA GLY A 213 -30.00 -20.41 -27.46
C GLY A 213 -29.00 -19.82 -28.45
N GLY A 214 -29.35 -18.70 -29.07
CA GLY A 214 -28.49 -17.95 -29.98
C GLY A 214 -27.57 -16.97 -29.24
N GLN A 215 -26.82 -16.18 -30.01
CA GLN A 215 -25.87 -15.20 -29.46
C GLN A 215 -26.42 -13.77 -29.53
N PHE A 216 -26.18 -13.02 -28.47
CA PHE A 216 -26.35 -11.57 -28.45
C PHE A 216 -25.01 -10.90 -28.78
N LYS A 217 -25.06 -9.85 -29.59
CA LYS A 217 -23.91 -8.99 -29.87
C LYS A 217 -24.34 -7.54 -29.70
N ASP A 218 -23.91 -6.94 -28.61
CA ASP A 218 -24.23 -5.57 -28.23
C ASP A 218 -22.98 -4.74 -27.94
N ARG A 219 -21.78 -5.19 -28.32
CA ARG A 219 -20.55 -4.44 -28.05
C ARG A 219 -20.49 -3.04 -28.67
N GLY A 220 -19.62 -2.20 -28.10
CA GLY A 220 -19.22 -0.92 -28.69
C GLY A 220 -18.22 -1.06 -29.85
N GLY A 221 -18.11 0.01 -30.63
CA GLY A 221 -17.08 0.20 -31.63
C GLY A 221 -15.72 0.54 -31.03
N SER A 222 -14.64 0.29 -31.79
CA SER A 222 -13.27 0.60 -31.36
C SER A 222 -12.82 1.99 -31.84
N GLY A 223 -11.78 2.55 -31.22
CA GLY A 223 -11.12 3.76 -31.70
C GLY A 223 -10.40 3.56 -33.04
N GLY A 224 -10.19 4.65 -33.78
CA GLY A 224 -9.80 4.56 -35.18
C GLY A 224 -8.37 4.18 -35.51
N SER A 225 -7.41 4.44 -34.63
CA SER A 225 -6.00 4.08 -34.85
C SER A 225 -5.70 2.75 -34.17
N ASN A 226 -5.27 1.72 -34.93
CA ASN A 226 -4.83 0.42 -34.39
C ASN A 226 -5.82 -0.24 -33.40
N TRP A 227 -7.12 -0.02 -33.53
CA TRP A 227 -8.12 -0.54 -32.59
C TRP A 227 -7.91 -0.06 -31.14
N ASP A 228 -7.51 1.21 -30.97
CA ASP A 228 -7.27 1.82 -29.66
C ASP A 228 -8.53 1.77 -28.78
N LEU A 229 -8.50 0.91 -27.76
CA LEU A 229 -9.60 0.69 -26.81
C LEU A 229 -9.72 1.83 -25.80
N THR A 230 -8.70 2.67 -25.62
CA THR A 230 -8.82 3.89 -24.80
C THR A 230 -9.81 4.88 -25.40
N ARG A 231 -10.11 4.74 -26.70
CA ARG A 231 -11.10 5.49 -27.47
C ARG A 231 -12.30 4.65 -27.91
N GLY A 232 -12.43 3.44 -27.37
CA GLY A 232 -13.56 2.57 -27.63
C GLY A 232 -14.83 3.06 -26.92
N ALA A 233 -15.97 2.60 -27.40
CA ALA A 233 -17.27 2.88 -26.80
C ALA A 233 -17.75 1.73 -25.92
N ALA A 234 -18.75 2.03 -25.09
CA ALA A 234 -19.40 1.03 -24.25
C ALA A 234 -20.28 0.08 -25.07
N ALA A 235 -20.53 -1.08 -24.49
CA ALA A 235 -21.56 -1.99 -24.97
C ALA A 235 -22.95 -1.36 -24.80
N GLY A 236 -23.89 -1.89 -25.57
CA GLY A 236 -25.30 -1.67 -25.49
C GLY A 236 -25.93 -2.59 -24.45
N THR A 237 -27.20 -2.92 -24.67
CA THR A 237 -27.95 -3.76 -23.72
C THR A 237 -28.90 -4.70 -24.44
N VAL A 238 -28.97 -5.94 -23.99
CA VAL A 238 -30.07 -6.85 -24.34
C VAL A 238 -30.92 -7.16 -23.11
N TYR A 239 -32.22 -6.89 -23.19
CA TYR A 239 -33.22 -7.21 -22.17
C TYR A 239 -34.12 -8.34 -22.65
N VAL A 240 -34.38 -9.30 -21.77
CA VAL A 240 -35.24 -10.45 -22.05
C VAL A 240 -36.25 -10.63 -20.92
N GLU A 241 -37.53 -10.65 -21.29
CA GLU A 241 -38.60 -11.14 -20.43
C GLU A 241 -38.95 -12.55 -20.82
N ASN A 242 -38.74 -13.47 -19.87
CA ASN A 242 -39.15 -14.84 -19.99
C ASN A 242 -40.28 -15.13 -18.99
N ASN A 243 -41.27 -15.87 -19.47
CA ASN A 243 -42.39 -16.34 -18.66
C ASN A 243 -42.37 -17.86 -18.73
N TYR A 244 -42.41 -18.54 -17.59
CA TYR A 244 -42.42 -20.01 -17.56
C TYR A 244 -43.84 -20.57 -17.57
N ARG A 245 -44.84 -19.70 -17.39
CA ARG A 245 -46.25 -20.06 -17.23
C ARG A 245 -47.09 -19.67 -18.45
N PRO A 246 -48.11 -20.48 -18.82
CA PRO A 246 -49.13 -20.05 -19.77
C PRO A 246 -49.90 -18.82 -19.26
N LEU A 247 -50.49 -18.05 -20.18
CA LEU A 247 -51.26 -16.83 -19.89
C LEU A 247 -52.32 -16.99 -18.79
N GLU A 248 -52.97 -18.15 -18.73
CA GLU A 248 -54.04 -18.49 -17.78
C GLU A 248 -53.58 -18.53 -16.32
N TYR A 249 -52.28 -18.78 -16.10
CA TYR A 249 -51.66 -18.96 -14.79
C TYR A 249 -50.69 -17.83 -14.43
N ARG A 250 -50.68 -16.74 -15.21
CA ARG A 250 -49.84 -15.57 -14.91
C ARG A 250 -50.42 -14.80 -13.73
N ILE A 251 -49.53 -14.33 -12.86
CA ILE A 251 -49.92 -13.53 -11.70
C ILE A 251 -50.29 -12.13 -12.21
N LEU A 252 -51.51 -11.70 -11.90
CA LEU A 252 -51.96 -10.34 -12.18
C LEU A 252 -51.58 -9.47 -10.98
N LYS A 253 -50.65 -8.52 -11.18
CA LYS A 253 -50.29 -7.51 -10.19
C LYS A 253 -51.00 -6.20 -10.51
N TYR A 254 -51.40 -5.49 -9.47
CA TYR A 254 -51.94 -4.14 -9.54
C TYR A 254 -50.89 -3.17 -9.03
N MET A 255 -50.50 -2.18 -9.83
CA MET A 255 -49.63 -1.09 -9.41
C MET A 255 -50.51 0.10 -8.94
N PRO A 256 -50.53 0.42 -7.64
CA PRO A 256 -51.36 1.51 -7.12
C PRO A 256 -50.95 2.89 -7.66
N GLY A 257 -49.67 3.10 -7.94
CA GLY A 257 -49.13 4.39 -8.41
C GLY A 257 -49.51 4.75 -9.84
N THR A 258 -49.67 3.76 -10.73
CA THR A 258 -50.05 3.98 -12.14
C THR A 258 -51.50 3.58 -12.43
N ASN A 259 -52.21 3.05 -11.43
CA ASN A 259 -53.58 2.54 -11.53
C ASN A 259 -53.76 1.50 -12.65
N ASN A 260 -52.69 0.74 -12.93
CA ASN A 260 -52.66 -0.26 -14.01
C ASN A 260 -52.53 -1.67 -13.44
N THR A 261 -53.29 -2.60 -14.03
CA THR A 261 -53.10 -4.04 -13.82
C THR A 261 -52.19 -4.58 -14.92
N TYR A 262 -51.21 -5.38 -14.55
CA TYR A 262 -50.26 -5.99 -15.47
C TYR A 262 -49.96 -7.41 -15.04
N PHE A 263 -49.52 -8.24 -15.99
CA PHE A 263 -49.02 -9.57 -15.66
C PHE A 263 -47.58 -9.46 -15.20
N GLU A 264 -47.29 -10.04 -14.05
CA GLU A 264 -45.93 -10.19 -13.56
C GLU A 264 -45.10 -11.04 -14.53
N VAL A 265 -43.87 -10.61 -14.76
CA VAL A 265 -42.87 -11.33 -15.57
C VAL A 265 -42.17 -12.31 -14.65
N ASP A 266 -42.07 -13.59 -15.03
CA ASP A 266 -41.47 -14.60 -14.16
C ASP A 266 -39.93 -14.51 -14.09
N HIS A 267 -39.26 -14.01 -15.15
CA HIS A 267 -37.80 -13.88 -15.20
C HIS A 267 -37.36 -12.73 -16.12
N LYS A 268 -36.67 -11.75 -15.55
CA LYS A 268 -36.06 -10.61 -16.23
C LYS A 268 -34.54 -10.79 -16.30
N TYR A 269 -34.03 -10.91 -17.52
CA TYR A 269 -32.61 -11.12 -17.79
C TYR A 269 -32.04 -9.94 -18.58
N VAL A 270 -30.86 -9.48 -18.18
CA VAL A 270 -30.08 -8.45 -18.88
C VAL A 270 -28.72 -9.03 -19.28
N HIS A 271 -28.34 -8.83 -20.53
CA HIS A 271 -27.03 -9.20 -21.05
C HIS A 271 -26.29 -7.94 -21.49
N VAL A 272 -25.02 -7.83 -21.10
CA VAL A 272 -24.08 -6.80 -21.54
C VAL A 272 -22.69 -7.42 -21.73
N ASP A 273 -22.24 -7.49 -22.98
CA ASP A 273 -20.91 -8.00 -23.34
C ASP A 273 -20.16 -7.01 -24.24
N ASN A 274 -18.95 -6.61 -23.82
CA ASN A 274 -18.07 -5.78 -24.66
C ASN A 274 -17.02 -6.59 -25.46
N GLU A 275 -17.08 -7.92 -25.41
CA GLU A 275 -16.18 -8.89 -26.02
C GLU A 275 -14.68 -8.65 -25.68
N ASN A 276 -14.36 -8.50 -24.39
CA ASN A 276 -13.01 -8.23 -23.84
C ASN A 276 -12.42 -6.89 -24.32
N ARG A 277 -13.28 -5.90 -24.56
CA ARG A 277 -12.85 -4.53 -24.89
C ARG A 277 -12.91 -3.66 -23.66
N LYS A 278 -11.79 -3.53 -22.95
CA LYS A 278 -11.66 -2.61 -21.83
C LYS A 278 -11.68 -1.16 -22.31
N VAL A 279 -12.82 -0.51 -22.14
CA VAL A 279 -13.07 0.89 -22.51
C VAL A 279 -13.27 1.76 -21.27
N PRO A 280 -12.99 3.07 -21.34
CA PRO A 280 -13.20 3.97 -20.19
C PRO A 280 -14.67 4.20 -19.87
N VAL A 281 -15.52 4.29 -20.89
CA VAL A 281 -16.94 4.65 -20.78
C VAL A 281 -17.84 3.48 -20.35
N ALA A 282 -19.09 3.76 -19.98
CA ALA A 282 -20.02 2.77 -19.41
C ALA A 282 -21.29 2.51 -20.27
N THR A 283 -21.89 1.35 -20.08
CA THR A 283 -23.23 0.97 -20.54
C THR A 283 -24.26 1.49 -19.54
N MET A 284 -25.35 2.09 -20.02
CA MET A 284 -26.38 2.64 -19.15
C MET A 284 -27.69 1.84 -19.21
N ILE A 285 -28.07 1.28 -18.07
CA ILE A 285 -29.44 0.82 -17.83
C ILE A 285 -30.31 2.06 -17.60
N MET A 286 -31.20 2.32 -18.54
CA MET A 286 -32.01 3.53 -18.55
C MET A 286 -33.47 3.14 -18.75
N GLU A 287 -34.33 3.63 -17.86
CA GLU A 287 -35.75 3.79 -18.10
C GLU A 287 -36.16 5.19 -17.65
N PRO A 288 -36.63 6.08 -18.55
CA PRO A 288 -36.98 7.44 -18.20
C PRO A 288 -37.93 7.53 -17.00
N GLN A 289 -37.64 8.44 -16.06
CA GLN A 289 -38.46 8.71 -14.88
C GLN A 289 -38.61 7.57 -13.86
N THR A 290 -37.80 6.51 -13.96
CA THR A 290 -37.78 5.45 -12.95
C THR A 290 -36.73 5.70 -11.88
N THR A 291 -37.12 5.37 -10.64
CA THR A 291 -36.25 5.37 -9.46
C THR A 291 -36.02 3.97 -8.91
N THR A 292 -36.69 2.96 -9.47
CA THR A 292 -36.58 1.56 -9.04
C THR A 292 -36.28 0.65 -10.24
N TYR A 293 -35.27 -0.20 -10.08
CA TYR A 293 -34.90 -1.25 -11.04
C TYR A 293 -34.92 -2.59 -10.32
N GLU A 294 -35.47 -3.62 -10.97
CA GLU A 294 -35.48 -4.98 -10.44
C GLU A 294 -35.27 -5.98 -11.57
N PHE A 295 -34.21 -6.78 -11.44
CA PHE A 295 -33.80 -7.81 -12.40
C PHE A 295 -33.52 -9.13 -11.67
N ASP A 296 -33.90 -10.24 -12.29
CA ASP A 296 -33.67 -11.58 -11.73
C ASP A 296 -32.23 -12.03 -12.01
N GLU A 297 -31.74 -11.79 -13.22
CA GLU A 297 -30.37 -12.15 -13.63
C GLU A 297 -29.74 -11.03 -14.47
N MET A 298 -28.48 -10.75 -14.20
CA MET A 298 -27.68 -9.82 -14.99
C MET A 298 -26.33 -10.43 -15.36
N GLU A 299 -26.09 -10.59 -16.66
CA GLU A 299 -24.84 -11.07 -17.21
C GLU A 299 -23.94 -9.91 -17.65
N LEU A 300 -22.77 -9.81 -17.01
CA LEU A 300 -21.75 -8.80 -17.26
C LEU A 300 -20.44 -9.48 -17.61
N THR A 301 -20.11 -9.49 -18.90
CA THR A 301 -18.92 -10.17 -19.44
C THR A 301 -18.10 -9.24 -20.34
N GLY A 302 -16.86 -9.65 -20.63
CA GLY A 302 -16.02 -9.02 -21.65
C GLY A 302 -15.61 -7.58 -21.36
N ASP A 303 -15.23 -7.25 -20.13
CA ASP A 303 -14.86 -5.92 -19.62
C ASP A 303 -16.00 -4.87 -19.70
N SER A 304 -17.26 -5.30 -19.67
CA SER A 304 -18.39 -4.39 -19.60
C SER A 304 -18.39 -3.58 -18.29
N ARG A 305 -18.76 -2.30 -18.38
CA ARG A 305 -18.96 -1.42 -17.22
C ARG A 305 -20.39 -0.93 -17.22
N LEU A 306 -21.14 -1.21 -16.17
CA LEU A 306 -22.55 -0.88 -16.06
C LEU A 306 -22.77 0.33 -15.15
N VAL A 307 -23.65 1.25 -15.55
CA VAL A 307 -24.20 2.32 -14.71
C VAL A 307 -25.71 2.36 -14.82
N PHE A 308 -26.38 2.86 -13.77
CA PHE A 308 -27.83 3.06 -13.75
C PHE A 308 -28.18 4.51 -13.96
N TYR A 309 -29.20 4.77 -14.77
CA TYR A 309 -29.73 6.12 -14.98
C TYR A 309 -30.27 6.69 -13.67
N HIS A 310 -30.01 7.98 -13.45
CA HIS A 310 -30.34 8.69 -12.21
C HIS A 310 -31.25 9.88 -12.53
N VAL A 311 -32.41 9.94 -11.87
CA VAL A 311 -33.27 11.12 -11.90
C VAL A 311 -32.69 12.15 -10.92
N PRO A 312 -32.30 13.36 -11.35
CA PRO A 312 -31.63 14.32 -10.49
C PRO A 312 -32.37 14.57 -9.17
N GLY A 313 -31.66 14.39 -8.04
CA GLY A 313 -32.19 14.65 -6.70
C GLY A 313 -33.09 13.53 -6.12
N SER A 314 -33.19 12.38 -6.78
CA SER A 314 -33.96 11.23 -6.30
C SER A 314 -33.02 10.07 -5.93
N LEU A 315 -33.36 9.33 -4.88
CA LEU A 315 -32.68 8.07 -4.55
C LEU A 315 -33.10 6.99 -5.56
N VAL A 316 -32.12 6.29 -6.15
CA VAL A 316 -32.40 5.17 -7.07
C VAL A 316 -32.10 3.84 -6.38
N ASN A 317 -33.10 2.96 -6.30
CA ASN A 317 -32.96 1.62 -5.76
C ASN A 317 -32.85 0.61 -6.91
N VAL A 318 -31.82 -0.23 -6.87
CA VAL A 318 -31.59 -1.28 -7.86
C VAL A 318 -31.56 -2.60 -7.13
N THR A 319 -32.34 -3.58 -7.58
CA THR A 319 -32.33 -4.94 -7.06
C THR A 319 -31.91 -5.89 -8.16
N VAL A 320 -30.86 -6.66 -7.92
CA VAL A 320 -30.40 -7.71 -8.83
C VAL A 320 -30.30 -9.00 -8.02
N HIS A 321 -31.14 -9.98 -8.35
CA HIS A 321 -31.23 -11.23 -7.59
C HIS A 321 -30.06 -12.17 -7.86
N ARG A 322 -29.41 -12.07 -9.03
CA ARG A 322 -28.23 -12.87 -9.39
C ARG A 322 -27.35 -12.18 -10.42
N PHE A 323 -26.03 -12.18 -10.18
CA PHE A 323 -25.05 -11.78 -11.20
C PHE A 323 -24.44 -13.00 -11.90
N ILE A 324 -24.10 -12.84 -13.18
CA ILE A 324 -23.33 -13.80 -13.97
C ILE A 324 -22.19 -13.03 -14.64
N GLY A 325 -20.99 -13.57 -14.65
CA GLY A 325 -19.84 -12.86 -15.22
C GLY A 325 -18.59 -13.71 -15.32
N ASP A 326 -17.62 -13.18 -16.04
CA ASP A 326 -16.30 -13.76 -16.30
C ASP A 326 -15.19 -13.12 -15.45
N LYS A 327 -15.55 -12.40 -14.36
CA LYS A 327 -14.69 -11.62 -13.45
C LYS A 327 -14.21 -10.27 -13.98
N THR A 328 -14.45 -9.96 -15.26
CA THR A 328 -14.00 -8.72 -15.89
C THR A 328 -15.04 -7.60 -15.84
N GLY A 329 -16.33 -7.96 -15.82
CA GLY A 329 -17.44 -7.02 -15.72
C GLY A 329 -17.39 -6.16 -14.44
N ARG A 330 -17.88 -4.91 -14.55
CA ARG A 330 -17.92 -3.95 -13.44
C ARG A 330 -19.30 -3.34 -13.30
N VAL A 331 -19.85 -3.32 -12.08
CA VAL A 331 -21.07 -2.58 -11.74
C VAL A 331 -20.66 -1.30 -11.01
N HIS A 332 -21.02 -0.14 -11.54
CA HIS A 332 -20.72 1.16 -10.95
C HIS A 332 -21.98 1.79 -10.36
N ILE A 333 -21.96 1.93 -9.04
CA ILE A 333 -23.03 2.49 -8.23
C ILE A 333 -22.60 3.91 -7.86
N ARG A 334 -23.37 4.89 -8.34
CA ARG A 334 -23.07 6.31 -8.17
C ARG A 334 -23.73 6.88 -6.92
N ASP A 335 -23.33 8.08 -6.55
CA ASP A 335 -23.94 8.83 -5.45
C ASP A 335 -25.48 8.85 -5.50
N HIS A 336 -26.14 8.74 -4.35
CA HIS A 336 -27.59 8.60 -4.21
C HIS A 336 -28.18 7.38 -4.96
N GLN A 337 -27.46 6.26 -5.02
CA GLN A 337 -27.97 4.97 -5.47
C GLN A 337 -27.76 3.89 -4.41
N LYS A 338 -28.73 2.98 -4.30
CA LYS A 338 -28.66 1.78 -3.47
C LYS A 338 -28.79 0.54 -4.36
N LEU A 339 -27.86 -0.39 -4.26
CA LEU A 339 -27.92 -1.69 -4.95
C LEU A 339 -28.11 -2.83 -3.95
N PHE A 340 -29.15 -3.63 -4.14
CA PHE A 340 -29.35 -4.91 -3.47
C PHE A 340 -28.85 -6.01 -4.40
N SER A 341 -27.73 -6.65 -4.03
CA SER A 341 -27.08 -7.68 -4.84
C SER A 341 -27.23 -9.04 -4.15
N GLU A 342 -28.10 -9.89 -4.69
CA GLU A 342 -28.42 -11.23 -4.15
C GLU A 342 -28.82 -11.22 -2.66
N PHE A 343 -29.25 -10.04 -2.18
CA PHE A 343 -29.59 -9.80 -0.80
C PHE A 343 -31.06 -10.17 -0.57
N VAL A 344 -31.29 -11.04 0.40
CA VAL A 344 -32.61 -11.34 0.94
C VAL A 344 -32.55 -11.14 2.44
N GLU A 345 -33.43 -10.29 2.97
CA GLU A 345 -33.46 -9.97 4.39
C GLU A 345 -33.75 -11.21 5.24
N SER A 346 -33.14 -11.27 6.42
CA SER A 346 -33.32 -12.35 7.40
C SER A 346 -32.92 -13.76 6.90
N ILE A 347 -32.13 -13.86 5.83
CA ILE A 347 -31.57 -15.12 5.32
C ILE A 347 -30.04 -14.99 5.20
N SER A 348 -29.30 -15.88 5.88
CA SER A 348 -27.86 -15.99 5.69
C SER A 348 -27.57 -16.66 4.35
N ASN A 349 -27.28 -15.85 3.33
CA ASN A 349 -26.86 -16.32 2.01
C ASN A 349 -25.36 -16.14 1.79
N VAL A 350 -24.86 -16.80 0.75
CA VAL A 350 -23.49 -16.67 0.25
C VAL A 350 -23.58 -16.10 -1.15
N THR A 351 -22.82 -15.06 -1.44
CA THR A 351 -22.66 -14.53 -2.81
C THR A 351 -21.26 -14.81 -3.33
N GLU A 352 -21.19 -15.48 -4.46
CA GLU A 352 -20.00 -15.56 -5.30
C GLU A 352 -20.06 -14.44 -6.33
N ALA A 353 -19.54 -13.26 -5.99
CA ALA A 353 -19.62 -12.08 -6.85
C ALA A 353 -18.78 -12.30 -8.12
N PRO A 354 -19.41 -12.53 -9.29
CA PRO A 354 -18.70 -12.89 -10.51
C PRO A 354 -18.25 -11.66 -11.31
N CYS A 355 -18.58 -10.45 -10.83
CA CYS A 355 -18.17 -9.16 -11.36
C CYS A 355 -17.57 -8.30 -10.23
N SER A 356 -16.90 -7.22 -10.59
CA SER A 356 -16.37 -6.25 -9.63
C SER A 356 -17.39 -5.15 -9.34
N TYR A 357 -17.35 -4.58 -8.14
CA TYR A 357 -18.20 -3.44 -7.78
C TYR A 357 -17.37 -2.16 -7.69
N VAL A 358 -17.90 -1.05 -8.19
CA VAL A 358 -17.37 0.30 -7.98
C VAL A 358 -18.45 1.09 -7.24
N ILE A 359 -18.16 1.48 -6.02
CA ILE A 359 -19.12 2.12 -5.12
C ILE A 359 -18.62 3.53 -4.83
N ASP A 360 -19.28 4.56 -5.37
CA ASP A 360 -18.91 5.95 -5.10
C ASP A 360 -19.26 6.37 -3.67
N SER A 361 -18.58 7.40 -3.15
CA SER A 361 -18.95 8.03 -1.89
C SER A 361 -20.40 8.53 -1.94
N GLY A 362 -21.24 8.10 -0.99
CA GLY A 362 -22.67 8.42 -0.94
C GLY A 362 -23.58 7.37 -1.58
N ALA A 363 -23.00 6.36 -2.23
CA ALA A 363 -23.70 5.15 -2.65
C ALA A 363 -23.72 4.07 -1.56
N GLU A 364 -24.63 3.11 -1.68
CA GLU A 364 -24.76 1.95 -0.80
C GLU A 364 -24.90 0.65 -1.59
N LEU A 365 -24.17 -0.38 -1.18
CA LEU A 365 -24.28 -1.74 -1.69
C LEU A 365 -24.68 -2.67 -0.53
N LEU A 366 -25.83 -3.31 -0.67
CA LEU A 366 -26.31 -4.32 0.25
C LEU A 366 -25.98 -5.71 -0.32
N LEU A 367 -25.27 -6.49 0.50
CA LEU A 367 -24.79 -7.83 0.19
C LEU A 367 -25.16 -8.78 1.33
N PRO A 368 -25.24 -10.10 1.07
CA PRO A 368 -25.52 -11.06 2.11
C PRO A 368 -24.33 -11.22 3.08
N THR A 369 -24.57 -12.02 4.13
CA THR A 369 -23.64 -12.23 5.25
C THR A 369 -22.25 -12.70 4.82
N GLU A 370 -22.17 -13.59 3.83
CA GLU A 370 -20.90 -14.09 3.27
C GLU A 370 -20.72 -13.64 1.82
N VAL A 371 -19.61 -12.94 1.56
CA VAL A 371 -19.28 -12.41 0.23
C VAL A 371 -17.92 -12.91 -0.22
N ARG A 372 -17.88 -13.53 -1.40
CA ARG A 372 -16.67 -13.96 -2.08
C ARG A 372 -16.46 -13.15 -3.34
N LEU A 373 -15.47 -12.26 -3.31
CA LEU A 373 -15.17 -11.35 -4.41
C LEU A 373 -14.22 -12.02 -5.40
N HIS A 374 -14.72 -12.41 -6.58
CA HIS A 374 -13.90 -12.94 -7.69
C HIS A 374 -13.50 -11.87 -8.71
N GLY A 375 -14.09 -10.68 -8.63
CA GLY A 375 -13.84 -9.56 -9.52
C GLY A 375 -12.40 -9.03 -9.42
N THR A 376 -11.81 -8.70 -10.56
CA THR A 376 -10.43 -8.24 -10.64
C THR A 376 -10.20 -6.76 -10.27
N ASN A 377 -11.26 -5.94 -10.14
CA ASN A 377 -11.11 -4.50 -9.87
C ASN A 377 -12.30 -3.94 -9.08
N THR A 378 -12.44 -4.34 -7.81
CA THR A 378 -13.47 -3.81 -6.91
C THR A 378 -12.95 -2.55 -6.20
N GLU A 379 -13.73 -1.48 -6.20
CA GLU A 379 -13.43 -0.19 -5.58
C GLU A 379 -14.56 0.21 -4.62
N LEU A 380 -14.21 0.41 -3.36
CA LEU A 380 -15.13 0.64 -2.25
C LEU A 380 -14.85 2.05 -1.70
N ASP A 381 -15.57 3.05 -2.22
CA ASP A 381 -15.55 4.44 -1.72
C ASP A 381 -16.83 4.80 -0.94
N GLY A 382 -17.90 3.99 -1.05
CA GLY A 382 -19.19 4.18 -0.38
C GLY A 382 -19.48 3.18 0.75
N MET A 383 -20.78 2.97 1.05
CA MET A 383 -21.24 2.10 2.13
C MET A 383 -21.46 0.66 1.68
N ILE A 384 -21.04 -0.30 2.50
CA ILE A 384 -21.35 -1.73 2.32
C ILE A 384 -22.15 -2.21 3.53
N THR A 385 -23.32 -2.78 3.28
CA THR A 385 -24.24 -3.20 4.34
C THR A 385 -24.44 -4.71 4.31
N GLY A 386 -24.43 -5.35 5.47
CA GLY A 386 -24.81 -6.77 5.67
C GLY A 386 -23.67 -7.79 5.62
N VAL A 387 -22.44 -7.38 5.29
CA VAL A 387 -21.30 -8.30 5.13
C VAL A 387 -20.63 -8.60 6.47
N HIS A 388 -20.61 -9.87 6.87
CA HIS A 388 -19.86 -10.35 8.04
C HIS A 388 -18.57 -11.05 7.64
N HIS A 389 -18.64 -11.92 6.62
CA HIS A 389 -17.52 -12.73 6.17
C HIS A 389 -17.09 -12.30 4.77
N LEU A 390 -15.94 -11.63 4.68
CA LEU A 390 -15.37 -11.16 3.42
C LEU A 390 -14.25 -12.09 2.97
N TYR A 391 -14.39 -12.64 1.76
CA TYR A 391 -13.35 -13.42 1.08
C TYR A 391 -12.89 -12.67 -0.16
N ILE A 392 -11.60 -12.38 -0.22
CA ILE A 392 -10.94 -11.86 -1.42
C ILE A 392 -10.31 -13.07 -2.11
N GLU A 393 -10.95 -13.50 -3.19
CA GLU A 393 -10.61 -14.73 -3.88
C GLU A 393 -9.32 -14.62 -4.71
N ALA A 394 -8.87 -15.74 -5.26
CA ALA A 394 -7.56 -15.80 -5.86
C ALA A 394 -7.40 -14.88 -7.08
N GLY A 395 -6.39 -13.99 -7.03
CA GLY A 395 -6.13 -12.99 -8.06
C GLY A 395 -7.09 -11.79 -8.08
N SER A 396 -8.02 -11.71 -7.12
CA SER A 396 -8.94 -10.57 -6.99
C SER A 396 -8.24 -9.37 -6.35
N THR A 397 -8.60 -8.16 -6.80
CA THR A 397 -8.12 -6.90 -6.21
C THR A 397 -9.29 -6.10 -5.67
N VAL A 398 -9.19 -5.70 -4.40
CA VAL A 398 -10.16 -4.86 -3.71
C VAL A 398 -9.46 -3.62 -3.21
N THR A 399 -9.96 -2.45 -3.59
CA THR A 399 -9.47 -1.16 -3.11
C THR A 399 -10.50 -0.52 -2.19
N VAL A 400 -10.09 -0.13 -0.99
CA VAL A 400 -10.90 0.60 -0.01
C VAL A 400 -10.32 1.98 0.16
N SER A 401 -11.17 3.02 0.18
CA SER A 401 -10.74 4.39 0.46
C SER A 401 -11.18 4.91 1.83
N SER A 402 -10.69 6.10 2.20
CA SER A 402 -11.04 6.74 3.48
C SER A 402 -12.48 7.26 3.55
N THR A 403 -13.28 7.15 2.49
CA THR A 403 -14.72 7.46 2.53
C THR A 403 -15.58 6.22 2.70
N ALA A 404 -14.98 5.03 2.58
CA ALA A 404 -15.68 3.77 2.74
C ALA A 404 -16.24 3.62 4.16
N GLN A 405 -17.35 2.91 4.27
CA GLN A 405 -18.01 2.61 5.54
C GLN A 405 -18.70 1.25 5.44
N THR A 406 -18.79 0.54 6.56
CA THR A 406 -19.59 -0.67 6.71
C THR A 406 -20.79 -0.41 7.60
N ALA A 407 -21.87 -1.14 7.35
CA ALA A 407 -23.08 -1.07 8.16
C ALA A 407 -23.70 -2.46 8.39
N LEU A 408 -24.37 -2.60 9.52
CA LEU A 408 -25.24 -3.73 9.85
C LEU A 408 -26.68 -3.25 9.87
N MET A 409 -27.56 -4.04 9.26
CA MET A 409 -28.99 -3.77 9.14
C MET A 409 -29.79 -4.98 9.61
N GLU A 410 -30.82 -4.74 10.42
CA GLU A 410 -31.83 -5.71 10.87
C GLU A 410 -33.19 -5.00 10.87
N ASP A 411 -34.22 -5.68 10.37
CA ASP A 411 -35.58 -5.13 10.26
C ASP A 411 -35.64 -3.75 9.54
N GLU A 412 -34.94 -3.61 8.41
CA GLU A 412 -34.76 -2.36 7.64
C GLU A 412 -34.14 -1.17 8.41
N GLU A 413 -33.69 -1.35 9.65
CA GLU A 413 -33.03 -0.33 10.46
C GLU A 413 -31.52 -0.56 10.59
N TYR A 414 -30.75 0.53 10.58
CA TYR A 414 -29.31 0.47 10.79
C TYR A 414 -28.99 0.32 12.27
N ILE A 415 -28.38 -0.80 12.64
CA ILE A 415 -27.99 -1.07 14.03
C ILE A 415 -26.62 -0.47 14.32
N ASP A 416 -25.68 -0.69 13.40
CA ASP A 416 -24.31 -0.25 13.53
C ASP A 416 -23.83 0.29 12.19
N VAL A 417 -23.25 1.49 12.23
CA VAL A 417 -22.69 2.15 11.05
C VAL A 417 -21.33 2.66 11.47
N SER A 418 -20.30 2.15 10.80
CA SER A 418 -18.93 2.61 11.03
C SER A 418 -18.78 4.08 10.67
N ILE A 419 -17.87 4.77 11.34
CA ILE A 419 -17.46 6.12 10.94
C ILE A 419 -16.79 6.02 9.56
N LYS A 420 -17.04 7.01 8.67
CA LYS A 420 -16.37 7.07 7.36
C LYS A 420 -14.86 6.93 7.50
N GLY A 421 -14.28 6.02 6.73
CA GLY A 421 -12.87 5.67 6.77
C GLY A 421 -12.56 4.50 7.71
N ASN A 422 -13.52 4.00 8.48
CA ASN A 422 -13.40 2.76 9.23
C ASN A 422 -14.21 1.66 8.55
N ILE A 423 -13.69 0.44 8.59
CA ILE A 423 -14.38 -0.75 8.06
C ILE A 423 -14.35 -1.84 9.12
N SER A 424 -15.48 -2.50 9.31
CA SER A 424 -15.66 -3.59 10.28
C SER A 424 -16.24 -4.83 9.60
N PHE A 425 -15.61 -5.98 9.84
CA PHE A 425 -16.08 -7.28 9.38
C PHE A 425 -15.90 -8.33 10.49
N ALA A 426 -16.70 -9.38 10.52
CA ALA A 426 -16.46 -10.50 11.43
C ALA A 426 -15.18 -11.26 11.04
N THR A 427 -15.00 -11.53 9.75
CA THR A 427 -13.77 -12.17 9.24
C THR A 427 -13.35 -11.57 7.90
N VAL A 428 -12.05 -11.38 7.70
CA VAL A 428 -11.45 -11.00 6.41
C VAL A 428 -10.44 -12.06 6.02
N ASN A 429 -10.67 -12.73 4.89
CA ASN A 429 -9.83 -13.81 4.39
C ASN A 429 -9.30 -13.45 3.00
N LEU A 430 -7.98 -13.26 2.89
CA LEU A 430 -7.30 -13.09 1.62
C LEU A 430 -6.81 -14.44 1.14
N ARG A 431 -7.34 -14.92 0.01
CA ARG A 431 -6.88 -16.14 -0.66
C ARG A 431 -5.60 -15.87 -1.45
N LYS A 432 -5.11 -16.91 -2.12
CA LYS A 432 -3.85 -16.89 -2.87
C LYS A 432 -3.81 -15.76 -3.90
N ASP A 433 -2.76 -14.95 -3.88
CA ASP A 433 -2.60 -13.79 -4.78
C ASP A 433 -3.71 -12.73 -4.67
N GLY A 434 -4.56 -12.79 -3.62
CA GLY A 434 -5.58 -11.78 -3.33
C GLY A 434 -4.95 -10.50 -2.80
N LEU A 435 -5.43 -9.35 -3.29
CA LEU A 435 -4.86 -8.04 -2.98
C LEU A 435 -5.92 -7.12 -2.38
N LEU A 436 -5.72 -6.76 -1.11
CA LEU A 436 -6.49 -5.71 -0.42
C LEU A 436 -5.66 -4.42 -0.38
N GLN A 437 -6.11 -3.39 -1.07
CA GLN A 437 -5.46 -2.07 -1.09
C GLN A 437 -6.28 -1.06 -0.30
N LEU A 438 -5.71 -0.54 0.77
CA LEU A 438 -6.22 0.62 1.48
C LEU A 438 -5.53 1.85 0.83
N ARG A 439 -6.28 2.62 0.05
CA ARG A 439 -5.77 3.73 -0.79
C ARG A 439 -6.52 5.03 -0.52
N LYS A 440 -5.95 6.16 -0.99
CA LYS A 440 -6.51 7.51 -0.77
C LYS A 440 -6.76 7.84 0.71
N ILE A 441 -5.95 7.27 1.62
CA ILE A 441 -6.11 7.47 3.07
C ILE A 441 -5.69 8.90 3.42
N GLN A 442 -6.68 9.78 3.61
CA GLN A 442 -6.48 11.16 4.09
C GLN A 442 -6.50 11.25 5.62
N SER A 443 -7.23 10.34 6.26
CA SER A 443 -7.34 10.16 7.70
C SER A 443 -7.07 8.70 8.02
N ASP A 444 -6.51 8.42 9.19
CA ASP A 444 -6.25 7.08 9.67
C ASP A 444 -7.42 6.13 9.43
N LEU A 445 -7.22 5.13 8.57
CA LEU A 445 -8.19 4.08 8.31
C LEU A 445 -8.05 2.98 9.35
N THR A 446 -9.13 2.63 10.03
CA THR A 446 -9.18 1.51 10.96
C THR A 446 -9.92 0.35 10.33
N MET A 447 -9.25 -0.80 10.23
CA MET A 447 -9.89 -2.06 9.87
C MET A 447 -10.05 -2.91 11.12
N THR A 448 -11.29 -3.14 11.52
CA THR A 448 -11.64 -3.99 12.67
C THR A 448 -12.16 -5.33 12.19
N THR A 449 -11.56 -6.41 12.68
CA THR A 449 -11.93 -7.79 12.32
C THR A 449 -12.02 -8.71 13.52
N GLY A 450 -12.90 -9.71 13.50
CA GLY A 450 -12.83 -10.81 14.48
C GLY A 450 -11.66 -11.75 14.19
N PHE A 451 -11.49 -12.11 12.92
CA PHE A 451 -10.40 -12.94 12.42
C PHE A 451 -9.84 -12.39 11.10
N LEU A 452 -8.53 -12.13 11.06
CA LEU A 452 -7.81 -11.72 9.87
C LEU A 452 -6.93 -12.87 9.38
N GLU A 453 -7.19 -13.37 8.18
CA GLU A 453 -6.41 -14.44 7.56
C GLU A 453 -5.81 -13.96 6.24
N VAL A 454 -4.47 -14.03 6.13
CA VAL A 454 -3.74 -13.76 4.88
C VAL A 454 -3.05 -15.05 4.45
N LYS A 455 -3.63 -15.74 3.46
CA LYS A 455 -3.09 -16.97 2.89
C LYS A 455 -1.85 -16.73 2.04
N TYR A 456 -1.18 -17.81 1.61
CA TYR A 456 -0.03 -17.80 0.69
C TYR A 456 -0.11 -16.75 -0.43
N LYS A 457 0.86 -15.82 -0.50
CA LYS A 457 0.93 -14.68 -1.45
C LYS A 457 -0.20 -13.66 -1.38
N GLY A 458 -1.11 -13.76 -0.41
CA GLY A 458 -2.09 -12.71 -0.11
C GLY A 458 -1.37 -11.42 0.32
N VAL A 459 -1.91 -10.28 -0.07
CA VAL A 459 -1.26 -8.97 0.13
C VAL A 459 -2.27 -7.97 0.68
N ILE A 460 -1.96 -7.40 1.85
CA ILE A 460 -2.59 -6.17 2.33
C ILE A 460 -1.62 -5.02 2.07
N GLN A 461 -2.08 -3.97 1.38
CA GLN A 461 -1.28 -2.79 1.11
C GLN A 461 -1.94 -1.55 1.68
N MET A 462 -1.19 -0.74 2.43
CA MET A 462 -1.67 0.52 2.99
C MET A 462 -0.52 1.52 3.14
N ASN A 463 -0.82 2.81 3.27
CA ASN A 463 0.17 3.86 3.60
C ASN A 463 0.27 4.07 5.11
N HIS A 464 -0.86 4.32 5.77
CA HIS A 464 -0.96 4.38 7.22
C HIS A 464 -2.33 3.86 7.67
N GLY A 465 -2.39 3.16 8.80
CA GLY A 465 -3.65 2.70 9.35
C GLY A 465 -3.52 1.77 10.55
N TYR A 466 -4.68 1.45 11.11
CA TYR A 466 -4.83 0.58 12.27
C TYR A 466 -5.51 -0.72 11.83
N LEU A 467 -4.89 -1.85 12.16
CA LEU A 467 -5.47 -3.18 12.00
C LEU A 467 -5.80 -3.71 13.39
N ASP A 468 -7.07 -3.72 13.74
CA ASP A 468 -7.55 -4.28 15.01
C ASP A 468 -8.23 -5.62 14.72
N SER A 469 -7.72 -6.69 15.33
CA SER A 469 -8.21 -8.05 15.10
C SER A 469 -8.38 -8.80 16.41
N GLY A 470 -9.38 -9.69 16.50
CA GLY A 470 -9.42 -10.67 17.58
C GLY A 470 -8.25 -11.65 17.48
N ASP A 471 -8.08 -12.23 16.30
CA ASP A 471 -7.00 -13.13 15.93
C ASP A 471 -6.49 -12.79 14.53
N ALA A 472 -5.18 -12.92 14.30
CA ALA A 472 -4.57 -12.67 13.01
C ALA A 472 -3.60 -13.79 12.65
N ASP A 473 -3.75 -14.34 11.45
CA ASP A 473 -2.88 -15.36 10.87
C ASP A 473 -2.37 -14.92 9.50
N ILE A 474 -1.05 -14.81 9.38
CA ILE A 474 -0.36 -14.41 8.16
C ILE A 474 0.58 -15.54 7.76
N GLU A 475 0.14 -16.33 6.78
CA GLU A 475 0.87 -17.51 6.29
C GLU A 475 2.16 -17.14 5.54
N MET A 476 2.97 -18.16 5.23
CA MET A 476 4.17 -18.06 4.42
C MET A 476 3.93 -17.32 3.10
N GLU A 477 4.82 -16.38 2.74
CA GLU A 477 4.69 -15.46 1.59
C GLU A 477 3.46 -14.53 1.60
N GLY A 478 2.54 -14.65 2.58
CA GLY A 478 1.55 -13.63 2.89
C GLY A 478 2.25 -12.36 3.36
N ARG A 479 1.75 -11.18 2.96
CA ARG A 479 2.40 -9.92 3.32
C ARG A 479 1.46 -8.78 3.65
N ILE A 480 1.87 -8.00 4.64
CA ILE A 480 1.35 -6.65 4.89
C ILE A 480 2.45 -5.68 4.43
N ASP A 481 2.17 -4.93 3.36
CA ASP A 481 3.15 -4.16 2.60
C ASP A 481 2.85 -2.66 2.62
N LEU A 482 3.68 -1.95 3.37
CA LEU A 482 3.72 -0.50 3.50
C LEU A 482 5.05 0.09 3.01
N LYS A 483 5.81 -0.67 2.21
CA LYS A 483 7.14 -0.24 1.77
C LYS A 483 7.07 0.99 0.88
N GLY A 484 7.79 2.05 1.24
CA GLY A 484 7.86 3.29 0.46
C GLY A 484 6.52 4.02 0.36
N ARG A 485 5.59 3.80 1.31
CA ARG A 485 4.25 4.41 1.33
C ARG A 485 4.06 5.50 2.38
N GLY A 486 5.13 5.91 3.05
CA GLY A 486 5.18 7.09 3.91
C GLY A 486 5.32 8.37 3.09
N TYR A 487 6.09 9.33 3.59
CA TYR A 487 6.29 10.59 2.89
C TYR A 487 7.01 10.39 1.54
N THR A 488 6.59 11.16 0.54
CA THR A 488 7.20 11.15 -0.79
C THR A 488 8.58 11.82 -0.77
N ALA A 489 9.36 11.64 -1.84
CA ALA A 489 10.69 12.24 -1.96
C ALA A 489 10.68 13.74 -1.63
N GLY A 490 11.64 14.18 -0.81
CA GLY A 490 11.75 15.57 -0.39
C GLY A 490 10.69 16.07 0.59
N HIS A 491 9.84 15.20 1.14
CA HIS A 491 8.81 15.53 2.13
C HIS A 491 8.96 14.69 3.42
N GLY A 492 8.49 15.23 4.55
CA GLY A 492 8.61 14.64 5.90
C GLY A 492 9.09 15.66 6.92
N GLU A 493 9.05 15.30 8.21
CA GLU A 493 9.44 16.20 9.30
C GLU A 493 10.95 16.51 9.31
N ASP A 494 11.78 15.61 8.76
CA ASP A 494 13.24 15.71 8.78
C ASP A 494 13.90 15.41 7.42
N VAL A 495 13.47 16.11 6.38
CA VAL A 495 14.07 15.99 5.04
C VAL A 495 15.44 16.66 5.03
N GLY A 496 16.51 15.86 4.92
CA GLY A 496 17.86 16.38 4.72
C GLY A 496 18.01 17.15 3.40
N SER A 497 19.05 17.95 3.26
CA SER A 497 19.37 18.66 1.99
C SER A 497 20.52 17.98 1.25
N SER A 498 20.71 18.28 -0.03
CA SER A 498 21.93 17.90 -0.79
C SER A 498 22.20 16.39 -0.95
N GLY A 499 21.15 15.57 -1.14
CA GLY A 499 21.30 14.13 -1.38
C GLY A 499 21.32 13.26 -0.12
N CYS A 500 21.00 13.84 1.05
CA CYS A 500 20.69 13.11 2.27
C CYS A 500 19.58 12.07 2.09
N GLY A 501 19.72 10.93 2.76
CA GLY A 501 18.63 9.98 2.97
C GLY A 501 17.53 10.55 3.87
N GLY A 502 16.41 9.84 3.96
CA GLY A 502 15.36 10.13 4.95
C GLY A 502 15.80 9.70 6.35
N SER A 503 15.42 10.48 7.36
CA SER A 503 15.63 10.18 8.78
C SER A 503 14.33 9.76 9.46
N TYR A 504 14.32 8.58 10.07
CA TYR A 504 13.32 8.14 11.06
C TYR A 504 13.94 7.04 11.92
N GLY A 505 13.87 7.09 13.25
CA GLY A 505 14.56 6.10 14.12
C GLY A 505 16.06 6.35 14.23
N GLY A 506 16.80 6.14 13.15
CA GLY A 506 18.23 6.48 13.03
C GLY A 506 18.48 7.79 12.27
N ARG A 507 19.74 8.25 12.30
CA ARG A 507 20.21 9.37 11.49
C ARG A 507 20.42 8.97 10.03
N ALA A 508 19.97 9.80 9.08
CA ALA A 508 20.16 9.57 7.66
C ALA A 508 21.64 9.64 7.22
N GLY A 509 21.97 8.87 6.17
CA GLY A 509 23.26 8.93 5.49
C GLY A 509 23.45 10.22 4.68
N GLY A 510 24.66 10.76 4.73
CA GLY A 510 25.16 11.91 3.97
C GLY A 510 25.17 11.70 2.45
N GLY A 511 24.88 12.75 1.69
CA GLY A 511 25.14 12.79 0.26
C GLY A 511 26.59 13.18 -0.05
N GLY A 512 27.34 12.34 -0.76
CA GLY A 512 28.74 12.59 -1.16
C GLY A 512 29.66 12.88 0.03
N SER A 513 30.29 14.07 0.06
CA SER A 513 31.13 14.49 1.20
C SER A 513 30.34 15.23 2.29
N GLY A 514 29.06 15.54 2.09
CA GLY A 514 28.24 16.34 3.01
C GLY A 514 27.72 15.55 4.22
N THR A 515 27.36 16.28 5.28
CA THR A 515 26.72 15.75 6.50
C THR A 515 25.24 16.11 6.51
N CYS A 516 24.37 15.16 6.84
CA CYS A 516 22.95 15.42 7.05
C CYS A 516 22.69 16.02 8.44
N PRO A 517 21.60 16.79 8.61
CA PRO A 517 21.17 17.26 9.92
C PRO A 517 21.07 16.12 10.95
N GLU A 518 21.33 16.42 12.22
CA GLU A 518 21.19 15.47 13.34
C GLU A 518 19.73 15.31 13.75
N LEU A 519 18.91 14.87 12.80
CA LEU A 519 17.47 14.79 12.97
C LEU A 519 17.04 13.32 12.97
N SER A 520 16.30 12.95 14.00
CA SER A 520 15.54 11.71 14.16
C SER A 520 14.35 12.04 15.06
N HIS A 521 13.20 11.46 14.79
CA HIS A 521 11.96 11.71 15.51
C HIS A 521 11.23 10.39 15.82
N GLY A 522 10.08 10.51 16.47
CA GLY A 522 9.22 9.40 16.89
C GLY A 522 9.62 8.75 18.21
N SER A 523 8.60 8.33 18.95
CA SER A 523 8.75 7.54 20.19
C SER A 523 9.36 6.18 19.89
N THR A 524 10.28 5.72 20.74
CA THR A 524 10.86 4.37 20.65
C THR A 524 9.92 3.31 21.21
N PHE A 525 9.14 3.67 22.24
CA PHE A 525 8.25 2.74 22.94
C PHE A 525 6.91 2.56 22.22
N ARG A 526 6.33 3.64 21.71
CA ARG A 526 5.07 3.64 20.96
C ARG A 526 5.19 4.56 19.74
N PRO A 527 5.93 4.14 18.71
CA PRO A 527 6.06 4.91 17.48
C PRO A 527 4.70 5.01 16.76
N THR A 528 4.41 6.18 16.19
CA THR A 528 3.20 6.45 15.39
C THR A 528 3.47 7.12 14.05
N ASP A 529 4.68 7.64 13.85
CA ASP A 529 4.94 8.55 12.74
C ASP A 529 5.30 7.81 11.46
N LEU A 530 5.14 8.49 10.32
CA LEU A 530 5.52 7.97 9.01
C LEU A 530 7.01 8.16 8.75
N GLY A 531 7.61 7.25 7.98
CA GLY A 531 8.97 7.41 7.51
C GLY A 531 9.10 8.61 6.56
N SER A 532 10.21 9.34 6.67
CA SER A 532 10.54 10.50 5.84
C SER A 532 11.10 10.10 4.48
N GLY A 533 10.79 10.90 3.45
CA GLY A 533 11.35 10.74 2.12
C GLY A 533 12.80 11.21 2.03
N GLY A 534 13.60 10.52 1.22
CA GLY A 534 14.95 10.94 0.89
C GLY A 534 14.97 12.17 -0.01
N SER A 535 16.06 12.93 0.03
CA SER A 535 16.20 14.17 -0.73
C SER A 535 16.66 13.96 -2.17
N GLY A 536 16.22 14.83 -3.08
CA GLY A 536 16.54 14.79 -4.52
C GLY A 536 15.33 14.51 -5.40
N SER A 537 15.44 14.82 -6.69
CA SER A 537 14.33 14.68 -7.67
C SER A 537 13.87 13.24 -7.89
N GLY A 538 14.68 12.26 -7.51
CA GLY A 538 14.35 10.82 -7.50
C GLY A 538 14.71 10.16 -6.16
N GLY A 539 14.56 10.89 -5.04
CA GLY A 539 14.74 10.34 -3.70
C GLY A 539 13.76 9.20 -3.41
N GLY A 540 14.15 8.28 -2.53
CA GLY A 540 13.27 7.20 -2.10
C GLY A 540 12.14 7.70 -1.20
N SER A 541 10.93 7.19 -1.35
CA SER A 541 9.83 7.47 -0.40
C SER A 541 10.06 6.78 0.95
N GLY A 542 9.62 7.39 2.05
CA GLY A 542 9.71 6.80 3.38
C GLY A 542 8.77 5.61 3.57
N GLY A 543 9.01 4.80 4.59
CA GLY A 543 8.14 3.68 4.98
C GLY A 543 6.81 4.14 5.58
N GLY A 544 5.76 3.33 5.44
CA GLY A 544 4.44 3.62 6.03
C GLY A 544 4.36 3.39 7.55
N HIS A 545 3.16 3.57 8.10
CA HIS A 545 2.86 3.34 9.52
C HIS A 545 1.81 2.23 9.66
N ALA A 546 2.10 1.22 10.47
CA ALA A 546 1.13 0.19 10.82
C ALA A 546 1.04 0.03 12.34
N ASN A 547 -0.16 0.13 12.87
CA ASN A 547 -0.48 -0.33 14.21
C ASN A 547 -1.34 -1.60 14.11
N ILE A 548 -0.78 -2.73 14.56
CA ILE A 548 -1.43 -4.05 14.52
C ILE A 548 -1.77 -4.44 15.95
N ARG A 549 -3.07 -4.42 16.27
CA ARG A 549 -3.60 -4.85 17.55
C ARG A 549 -4.31 -6.19 17.38
N VAL A 550 -3.90 -7.17 18.21
CA VAL A 550 -4.45 -8.53 18.17
C VAL A 550 -4.89 -8.95 19.58
N GLY A 551 -6.20 -9.14 19.75
CA GLY A 551 -6.82 -9.39 21.06
C GLY A 551 -6.42 -10.73 21.70
N ARG A 552 -6.14 -11.76 20.92
CA ARG A 552 -5.89 -13.13 21.41
C ARG A 552 -4.61 -13.76 20.85
N MET A 553 -4.54 -14.12 19.57
CA MET A 553 -3.38 -14.81 18.99
C MET A 553 -2.93 -14.15 17.69
N PHE A 554 -1.65 -13.73 17.63
CA PHE A 554 -1.00 -13.27 16.42
C PHE A 554 -0.01 -14.32 15.91
N SER A 555 -0.32 -14.93 14.76
CA SER A 555 0.54 -15.89 14.06
C SER A 555 1.12 -15.22 12.81
N LEU A 556 2.45 -15.10 12.74
CA LEU A 556 3.15 -14.54 11.58
C LEU A 556 4.25 -15.49 11.08
N ASP A 557 4.02 -16.09 9.92
CA ASP A 557 5.03 -16.81 9.12
C ASP A 557 5.40 -16.07 7.82
N GLY A 558 4.63 -15.03 7.47
CA GLY A 558 4.85 -14.17 6.32
C GLY A 558 5.76 -12.95 6.58
N LEU A 559 5.51 -11.86 5.85
CA LEU A 559 6.29 -10.61 5.91
C LEU A 559 5.38 -9.41 6.25
N VAL A 560 5.74 -8.66 7.29
CA VAL A 560 5.17 -7.32 7.53
C VAL A 560 6.28 -6.30 7.29
N THR A 561 6.11 -5.42 6.29
CA THR A 561 7.15 -4.47 5.91
C THR A 561 6.67 -3.03 5.87
N VAL A 562 7.42 -2.17 6.55
CA VAL A 562 7.32 -0.71 6.56
C VAL A 562 8.66 -0.10 6.09
N ALA A 563 9.37 -0.78 5.20
CA ALA A 563 10.70 -0.37 4.76
C ALA A 563 10.66 0.90 3.87
N GLY A 564 11.76 1.63 3.84
CA GLY A 564 11.96 2.75 2.92
C GLY A 564 12.07 2.31 1.47
N GLY A 565 11.64 3.17 0.55
CA GLY A 565 11.87 3.04 -0.88
C GLY A 565 13.32 3.36 -1.25
N ASN A 566 13.87 2.61 -2.21
CA ASN A 566 15.19 2.92 -2.77
C ASN A 566 15.11 4.16 -3.66
N ALA A 567 16.17 4.96 -3.67
CA ALA A 567 16.27 6.10 -4.56
C ALA A 567 16.59 5.68 -6.00
N THR A 568 16.05 6.41 -6.97
CA THR A 568 16.51 6.33 -8.37
C THR A 568 17.58 7.38 -8.65
N ASN A 569 17.46 8.57 -8.06
CA ASN A 569 18.41 9.67 -8.16
C ASN A 569 18.29 10.58 -6.92
N GLY A 570 19.12 10.33 -5.90
CA GLY A 570 19.05 11.03 -4.62
C GLY A 570 19.28 10.09 -3.43
N GLY A 571 18.89 10.54 -2.24
CA GLY A 571 18.97 9.76 -1.01
C GLY A 571 17.82 8.76 -0.86
N GLY A 572 18.07 7.62 -0.22
CA GLY A 572 17.06 6.60 0.06
C GLY A 572 16.04 7.06 1.12
N GLY A 573 14.81 6.54 1.07
CA GLY A 573 13.78 6.86 2.08
C GLY A 573 14.04 6.15 3.41
N SER A 574 13.61 6.72 4.53
CA SER A 574 13.76 6.03 5.83
C SER A 574 12.80 4.86 5.95
N GLY A 575 13.09 3.93 6.86
CA GLY A 575 12.09 3.02 7.39
C GLY A 575 10.93 3.77 8.03
N GLY A 576 9.79 3.11 8.15
CA GLY A 576 8.59 3.61 8.80
C GLY A 576 8.40 3.02 10.19
N THR A 577 7.13 2.95 10.60
CA THR A 577 6.73 2.54 11.95
C THR A 577 5.94 1.26 11.93
N LEU A 578 6.32 0.35 12.82
CA LEU A 578 5.52 -0.81 13.15
C LEU A 578 5.30 -0.92 14.65
N LEU A 579 4.05 -0.77 15.08
CA LEU A 579 3.62 -1.03 16.46
C LEU A 579 2.75 -2.29 16.47
N ILE A 580 3.13 -3.27 17.28
CA ILE A 580 2.43 -4.55 17.45
C ILE A 580 1.98 -4.64 18.90
N GLU A 581 0.68 -4.83 19.12
CA GLU A 581 0.08 -5.02 20.43
C GLU A 581 -0.69 -6.35 20.41
N ALA A 582 -0.18 -7.38 21.09
CA ALA A 582 -0.81 -8.70 21.08
C ALA A 582 -0.90 -9.31 22.47
N TYR A 583 -1.90 -10.18 22.66
CA TYR A 583 -1.97 -11.00 23.88
C TYR A 583 -0.96 -12.15 23.82
N ASN A 584 -1.02 -12.95 22.75
CA ASN A 584 -0.06 -14.01 22.42
C ASN A 584 0.50 -13.83 21.01
N MET A 585 1.75 -14.23 20.80
CA MET A 585 2.43 -14.15 19.51
C MET A 585 3.22 -15.43 19.20
N SER A 586 3.16 -15.91 17.94
CA SER A 586 3.97 -17.03 17.45
C SER A 586 4.31 -16.89 15.96
N GLY A 587 5.18 -17.78 15.47
CA GLY A 587 5.54 -17.89 14.05
C GLY A 587 7.01 -17.60 13.79
N HIS A 588 7.41 -17.71 12.53
CA HIS A 588 8.80 -17.59 12.06
C HIS A 588 8.99 -16.56 10.94
N GLY A 589 8.04 -15.64 10.79
CA GLY A 589 8.06 -14.62 9.74
C GLY A 589 9.09 -13.52 9.96
N VAL A 590 8.89 -12.39 9.25
CA VAL A 590 9.80 -11.25 9.28
C VAL A 590 9.04 -9.94 9.47
N PHE A 591 9.51 -9.13 10.41
CA PHE A 591 9.17 -7.72 10.52
C PHE A 591 10.30 -6.87 9.95
N ASN A 592 10.00 -6.02 8.97
CA ASN A 592 11.02 -5.24 8.28
C ASN A 592 10.69 -3.74 8.22
N ALA A 593 11.49 -2.94 8.94
CA ALA A 593 11.49 -1.48 8.92
C ALA A 593 12.81 -0.89 8.39
N SER A 594 13.51 -1.58 7.49
CA SER A 594 14.81 -1.12 6.97
C SER A 594 14.74 0.17 6.16
N GLY A 595 15.81 0.96 6.18
CA GLY A 595 15.99 2.11 5.30
C GLY A 595 16.23 1.73 3.84
N GLY A 596 15.85 2.61 2.91
CA GLY A 596 16.10 2.47 1.48
C GLY A 596 17.52 2.86 1.09
N SER A 597 18.06 2.25 0.03
CA SER A 597 19.39 2.58 -0.50
C SER A 597 19.40 3.89 -1.30
N GLY A 598 20.47 4.66 -1.18
CA GLY A 598 20.72 5.86 -2.00
C GLY A 598 21.19 5.52 -3.42
N SER A 599 21.17 6.50 -4.32
CA SER A 599 21.64 6.37 -5.71
C SER A 599 22.60 7.49 -6.08
N GLY A 600 23.65 7.17 -6.86
CA GLY A 600 24.71 8.11 -7.20
C GLY A 600 25.43 8.63 -5.96
N VAL A 601 25.40 9.95 -5.76
CA VAL A 601 25.97 10.61 -4.57
C VAL A 601 25.04 10.58 -3.37
N GLY A 602 23.82 10.04 -3.48
CA GLY A 602 22.84 10.08 -2.39
C GLY A 602 23.18 9.14 -1.24
N GLY A 603 22.86 9.56 -0.02
CA GLY A 603 23.02 8.74 1.19
C GLY A 603 21.89 7.73 1.38
N GLY A 604 22.15 6.68 2.15
CA GLY A 604 21.15 5.71 2.56
C GLY A 604 20.15 6.29 3.55
N GLY A 605 18.88 5.88 3.47
CA GLY A 605 17.87 6.21 4.48
C GLY A 605 18.13 5.44 5.76
N SER A 606 17.73 5.98 6.91
CA SER A 606 17.87 5.26 8.18
C SER A 606 16.82 4.16 8.38
N GLY A 607 17.11 3.21 9.28
CA GLY A 607 16.17 2.19 9.71
C GLY A 607 15.09 2.77 10.62
N GLY A 608 13.86 2.29 10.48
CA GLY A 608 12.68 2.79 11.20
C GLY A 608 12.52 2.24 12.62
N ARG A 609 11.28 2.26 13.14
CA ARG A 609 10.99 1.85 14.51
C ARG A 609 10.04 0.66 14.54
N ILE A 610 10.42 -0.39 15.27
CA ILE A 610 9.57 -1.54 15.57
C ILE A 610 9.36 -1.59 17.08
N ALA A 611 8.10 -1.59 17.52
CA ALA A 611 7.74 -1.76 18.91
C ALA A 611 6.76 -2.93 19.05
N VAL A 612 7.05 -3.85 19.95
CA VAL A 612 6.24 -5.06 20.20
C VAL A 612 5.82 -5.06 21.67
N HIS A 613 4.52 -5.07 21.93
CA HIS A 613 3.94 -5.13 23.27
C HIS A 613 3.14 -6.41 23.41
N ILE A 614 3.70 -7.39 24.12
CA ILE A 614 3.08 -8.68 24.38
C ILE A 614 2.58 -8.76 25.82
N THR A 615 1.31 -9.12 25.98
CA THR A 615 0.66 -9.10 27.29
C THR A 615 0.81 -10.40 28.08
N PHE A 616 0.92 -11.57 27.41
CA PHE A 616 0.92 -12.88 28.09
C PHE A 616 2.02 -13.85 27.65
N SER A 617 2.17 -14.12 26.34
CA SER A 617 3.20 -15.06 25.89
C SER A 617 3.78 -14.73 24.52
N ASN A 618 5.11 -14.75 24.43
CA ASN A 618 5.85 -14.60 23.18
C ASN A 618 6.55 -15.92 22.81
N LEU A 619 6.02 -16.63 21.81
CA LEU A 619 6.62 -17.83 21.20
C LEU A 619 7.14 -17.55 19.79
N TYR A 620 7.26 -16.27 19.42
CA TYR A 620 7.73 -15.87 18.10
C TYR A 620 9.22 -16.13 17.96
N GLY A 621 9.59 -16.95 16.98
CA GLY A 621 10.97 -17.29 16.63
C GLY A 621 11.41 -16.72 15.29
N GLY A 622 10.71 -15.70 14.77
CA GLY A 622 11.04 -15.03 13.52
C GLY A 622 12.00 -13.85 13.71
N ASN A 623 12.24 -13.11 12.62
CA ASN A 623 13.25 -12.05 12.57
C ASN A 623 12.62 -10.65 12.65
N TYR A 624 13.35 -9.73 13.29
CA TYR A 624 13.06 -8.29 13.31
C TYR A 624 14.22 -7.55 12.65
N VAL A 625 13.94 -6.73 11.65
CA VAL A 625 14.96 -6.02 10.87
C VAL A 625 14.65 -4.53 10.84
N ALA A 626 15.58 -3.72 11.33
CA ALA A 626 15.48 -2.26 11.31
C ALA A 626 16.84 -1.64 10.92
N SER A 627 17.53 -2.17 9.91
CA SER A 627 18.83 -1.66 9.48
C SER A 627 18.72 -0.36 8.67
N GLY A 628 19.80 0.41 8.63
CA GLY A 628 19.96 1.51 7.68
C GLY A 628 20.11 1.02 6.24
N GLY A 629 19.92 1.93 5.29
CA GLY A 629 20.14 1.73 3.87
C GLY A 629 21.58 2.01 3.46
N GLN A 630 22.02 1.39 2.38
CA GLN A 630 23.36 1.63 1.83
C GLN A 630 23.44 3.00 1.14
N GLY A 631 24.61 3.65 1.22
CA GLY A 631 24.93 4.82 0.41
C GLY A 631 24.94 4.50 -1.09
N GLY A 632 24.75 5.51 -1.94
CA GLY A 632 24.78 5.36 -3.38
C GLY A 632 26.15 4.90 -3.89
N SER A 633 26.19 4.42 -5.13
CA SER A 633 27.38 3.78 -5.72
C SER A 633 28.64 4.65 -5.76
N THR A 634 28.52 5.97 -5.61
CA THR A 634 29.67 6.89 -5.58
C THR A 634 30.03 7.39 -4.18
N CYS A 635 29.31 6.98 -3.12
CA CYS A 635 29.72 7.20 -1.74
C CYS A 635 29.73 5.91 -0.91
N SER A 636 30.94 5.40 -0.65
CA SER A 636 31.20 4.23 0.20
C SER A 636 31.74 4.58 1.59
N LEU A 637 31.59 5.85 2.02
CA LEU A 637 32.05 6.29 3.34
C LEU A 637 31.01 5.88 4.41
N PRO A 638 31.43 5.51 5.64
CA PRO A 638 30.50 5.15 6.72
C PRO A 638 29.42 6.22 6.99
N LYS A 639 29.76 7.51 6.88
CA LYS A 639 28.80 8.62 6.97
C LYS A 639 27.68 8.64 5.92
N CYS A 640 27.84 7.94 4.79
CA CYS A 640 26.84 7.88 3.72
C CYS A 640 25.84 6.73 3.90
N ILE A 641 26.10 5.82 4.84
CA ILE A 641 25.21 4.72 5.18
C ILE A 641 24.20 5.22 6.22
N GLY A 642 22.93 4.85 6.08
CA GLY A 642 21.92 5.20 7.06
C GLY A 642 22.21 4.58 8.42
N GLY A 643 21.85 5.28 9.50
CA GLY A 643 21.88 4.70 10.84
C GLY A 643 20.83 3.61 11.01
N PRO A 644 21.08 2.61 11.87
CA PRO A 644 20.07 1.64 12.23
C PRO A 644 18.89 2.29 12.94
N GLY A 645 17.77 1.60 12.91
CA GLY A 645 16.55 1.90 13.65
C GLY A 645 16.54 1.25 15.03
N THR A 646 15.36 1.22 15.64
CA THR A 646 15.16 0.67 17.00
C THR A 646 14.12 -0.43 17.00
N ILE A 647 14.44 -1.56 17.64
CA ILE A 647 13.49 -2.64 17.93
C ILE A 647 13.29 -2.71 19.44
N TYR A 648 12.11 -2.33 19.91
CA TYR A 648 11.73 -2.40 21.32
C TYR A 648 10.74 -3.52 21.53
N LYS A 649 11.00 -4.41 22.50
CA LYS A 649 10.04 -5.43 22.91
C LYS A 649 9.72 -5.30 24.38
N TYR A 650 8.44 -5.31 24.67
CA TYR A 650 7.86 -5.33 25.99
C TYR A 650 7.14 -6.66 26.16
N GLU A 651 7.69 -7.53 27.00
CA GLU A 651 7.19 -8.89 27.21
C GLU A 651 6.77 -9.09 28.66
N SER A 652 5.67 -9.81 28.84
CA SER A 652 5.26 -10.38 30.12
C SER A 652 5.23 -11.90 29.94
N ASN A 653 5.93 -12.65 30.80
CA ASN A 653 5.91 -14.11 30.82
C ASN A 653 4.90 -14.65 31.83
N HIS A 654 4.34 -13.80 32.69
CA HIS A 654 3.20 -14.12 33.55
C HIS A 654 1.98 -13.26 33.21
N GLY A 655 0.78 -13.85 33.38
CA GLY A 655 -0.47 -13.18 33.08
C GLY A 655 -0.72 -11.93 33.93
N PRO A 656 -1.68 -11.07 33.52
CA PRO A 656 -1.91 -9.74 34.11
C PRO A 656 -2.19 -9.73 35.63
N GLN A 657 -2.53 -10.88 36.23
CA GLN A 657 -2.82 -11.02 37.65
C GLN A 657 -1.58 -11.06 38.56
N TYR A 658 -0.39 -11.36 38.01
CA TYR A 658 0.85 -11.57 38.79
C TYR A 658 1.90 -10.47 38.60
N ARG A 659 1.53 -9.35 37.95
CA ARG A 659 2.49 -8.30 37.61
C ARG A 659 2.86 -7.45 38.81
N GLU A 660 4.15 -7.17 38.96
CA GLU A 660 4.64 -6.25 39.98
C GLU A 660 4.29 -4.79 39.63
N LEU A 661 3.80 -4.05 40.61
CA LEU A 661 3.56 -2.62 40.51
C LEU A 661 4.81 -1.89 40.99
N LYS A 662 5.46 -1.13 40.09
CA LYS A 662 6.59 -0.25 40.46
C LYS A 662 6.07 1.18 40.61
N TYR A 663 6.15 1.71 41.82
CA TYR A 663 5.88 3.12 42.07
C TYR A 663 7.07 3.95 41.58
N ASN A 664 6.83 4.89 40.67
CA ASN A 664 7.84 5.87 40.27
C ASN A 664 7.70 7.13 41.15
N PRO A 665 8.60 7.35 42.12
CA PRO A 665 8.49 8.47 43.06
C PRO A 665 8.65 9.86 42.42
N ARG A 666 9.16 9.95 41.17
CA ARG A 666 9.34 11.22 40.45
C ARG A 666 8.12 11.61 39.60
N LEU A 667 7.43 10.62 39.02
CA LEU A 667 6.19 10.84 38.26
C LEU A 667 4.94 10.77 39.15
N ASN A 668 5.07 10.28 40.38
CA ASN A 668 3.96 9.97 41.28
C ASN A 668 2.89 9.07 40.64
N VAL A 669 3.34 8.15 39.77
CA VAL A 669 2.50 7.16 39.09
C VAL A 669 2.98 5.77 39.45
N THR A 670 2.03 4.88 39.74
CA THR A 670 2.30 3.45 39.88
C THR A 670 2.05 2.80 38.54
N THR A 671 3.12 2.36 37.87
CA THR A 671 3.03 1.67 36.59
C THR A 671 3.29 0.19 36.81
N VAL A 672 2.63 -0.63 36.00
CA VAL A 672 2.91 -2.07 35.93
C VAL A 672 4.34 -2.23 35.38
N LYS A 673 5.24 -2.83 36.17
CA LYS A 673 6.61 -3.08 35.73
C LYS A 673 6.59 -4.20 34.67
N PRO A 674 7.25 -4.04 33.52
CA PRO A 674 7.53 -5.18 32.65
C PRO A 674 8.25 -6.28 33.42
N GLU A 675 8.08 -7.53 32.96
CA GLU A 675 8.91 -8.64 33.43
C GLU A 675 10.22 -8.70 32.66
N HIS A 676 10.20 -8.39 31.35
CA HIS A 676 11.41 -8.26 30.54
C HIS A 676 11.22 -7.23 29.41
N SER A 677 11.99 -6.16 29.44
CA SER A 677 12.04 -5.11 28.42
C SER A 677 13.37 -5.20 27.66
N THR A 678 13.28 -5.41 26.35
CA THR A 678 14.46 -5.56 25.50
C THR A 678 14.53 -4.47 24.45
N LEU A 679 15.72 -3.93 24.22
CA LEU A 679 16.01 -3.02 23.13
C LEU A 679 17.12 -3.59 22.26
N THR A 680 16.82 -3.87 21.00
CA THR A 680 17.78 -4.35 20.01
C THR A 680 18.07 -3.26 18.99
N VAL A 681 19.36 -3.02 18.73
CA VAL A 681 19.84 -2.18 17.63
C VAL A 681 20.87 -2.99 16.84
N ASP A 682 20.50 -3.32 15.60
CA ASP A 682 21.36 -4.06 14.68
C ASP A 682 21.33 -3.39 13.29
N ASN A 683 22.51 -3.25 12.70
CA ASN A 683 22.71 -2.69 11.38
C ASN A 683 23.18 -3.73 10.35
N LEU A 684 23.10 -5.02 10.65
CA LEU A 684 23.44 -6.12 9.74
C LEU A 684 24.87 -6.01 9.15
N ASP A 685 25.84 -5.68 10.01
CA ASP A 685 27.24 -5.42 9.67
C ASP A 685 27.50 -4.22 8.72
N LEU A 686 26.51 -3.36 8.50
CA LEU A 686 26.72 -2.09 7.81
C LEU A 686 27.47 -1.10 8.71
N ILE A 687 28.71 -0.78 8.34
CA ILE A 687 29.56 0.16 9.09
C ILE A 687 29.08 1.59 8.85
N THR A 688 28.51 2.22 9.88
CA THR A 688 27.97 3.58 9.79
C THR A 688 28.48 4.47 10.91
N ASP A 689 28.68 5.76 10.61
CA ASP A 689 28.92 6.80 11.62
C ASP A 689 27.60 7.36 12.17
N ASN A 690 26.47 7.01 11.54
CA ASN A 690 25.16 7.56 11.84
C ASN A 690 24.46 6.71 12.91
N PRO A 691 24.07 7.31 14.04
CA PRO A 691 23.51 6.55 15.16
C PRO A 691 22.03 6.21 14.99
N ALA A 692 21.61 5.14 15.67
CA ALA A 692 20.23 4.93 16.11
C ALA A 692 19.93 5.89 17.28
N VAL A 693 18.78 6.57 17.24
CA VAL A 693 18.38 7.51 18.29
C VAL A 693 17.20 6.95 19.06
N ILE A 694 17.47 6.60 20.33
CA ILE A 694 16.45 6.23 21.31
C ILE A 694 15.87 7.51 21.86
N MET A 695 14.63 7.80 21.47
CA MET A 695 13.98 9.07 21.74
C MET A 695 12.63 8.86 22.40
N GLU A 696 12.41 9.64 23.46
CA GLU A 696 11.13 9.93 24.08
C GLU A 696 11.13 11.40 24.52
N THR A 697 10.24 12.21 23.93
CA THR A 697 10.30 13.69 24.02
C THR A 697 10.20 14.23 25.45
N ASN A 698 9.52 13.52 26.35
CA ASN A 698 9.22 13.95 27.71
C ASN A 698 9.86 13.07 28.79
N THR A 699 10.85 12.22 28.46
CA THR A 699 11.50 11.35 29.44
C THR A 699 12.97 11.69 29.64
N VAL A 700 13.41 11.56 30.89
CA VAL A 700 14.80 11.74 31.33
C VAL A 700 15.33 10.48 32.03
N TYR A 701 14.55 9.40 31.97
CA TYR A 701 14.84 8.15 32.64
C TYR A 701 14.45 7.01 31.70
N TYR A 702 15.43 6.20 31.35
CA TYR A 702 15.28 4.98 30.57
C TYR A 702 15.72 3.80 31.44
N GLU A 703 14.96 2.72 31.44
CA GLU A 703 15.29 1.48 32.13
C GLU A 703 14.98 0.33 31.18
N PHE A 704 15.98 -0.54 30.97
CA PHE A 704 15.89 -1.71 30.13
C PHE A 704 16.42 -2.91 30.89
N ASP A 705 15.73 -4.05 30.79
CA ASP A 705 16.23 -5.31 31.34
C ASP A 705 17.36 -5.85 30.46
N GLU A 706 17.24 -5.72 29.14
CA GLU A 706 18.28 -6.11 28.18
C GLU A 706 18.45 -5.04 27.08
N VAL A 707 19.71 -4.71 26.76
CA VAL A 707 20.06 -3.94 25.56
C VAL A 707 21.03 -4.75 24.72
N GLN A 708 20.65 -5.00 23.46
CA GLN A 708 21.44 -5.73 22.49
C GLN A 708 21.94 -4.78 21.40
N VAL A 709 23.26 -4.66 21.25
CA VAL A 709 23.89 -3.78 20.25
C VAL A 709 24.83 -4.58 19.34
N GLU A 710 24.49 -4.64 18.06
CA GLU A 710 25.16 -5.51 17.08
C GLU A 710 25.47 -4.80 15.75
N GLY A 711 26.29 -5.46 14.91
CA GLY A 711 26.42 -5.12 13.50
C GLY A 711 26.99 -3.73 13.21
N HIS A 712 27.98 -3.25 13.98
CA HIS A 712 28.54 -1.89 13.88
C HIS A 712 27.51 -0.78 14.14
N SER A 713 26.45 -1.06 14.90
CA SER A 713 25.47 -0.07 15.32
C SER A 713 26.05 0.93 16.31
N TYR A 714 25.64 2.18 16.16
CA TYR A 714 25.99 3.25 17.08
C TYR A 714 24.74 3.78 17.77
N VAL A 715 24.67 3.69 19.09
CA VAL A 715 23.43 3.98 19.84
C VAL A 715 23.55 5.32 20.56
N HIS A 716 22.55 6.18 20.39
CA HIS A 716 22.41 7.46 21.05
C HIS A 716 21.11 7.53 21.85
N PHE A 717 21.18 8.07 23.06
CA PHE A 717 20.00 8.47 23.83
C PHE A 717 19.68 9.93 23.57
N TYR A 718 18.42 10.25 23.34
CA TYR A 718 18.00 11.63 23.13
C TYR A 718 18.08 12.44 24.42
N GLN A 719 18.70 13.62 24.32
CA GLN A 719 18.68 14.62 25.38
C GLN A 719 17.54 15.61 25.11
N PRO A 720 16.50 15.68 25.96
CA PRO A 720 15.45 16.68 25.81
C PRO A 720 16.00 18.08 26.06
N ASN A 721 15.36 19.12 25.51
CA ASN A 721 15.71 20.55 25.68
C ASN A 721 15.68 21.07 27.13
N THR A 722 15.47 20.19 28.11
CA THR A 722 15.52 20.48 29.54
C THR A 722 16.96 20.45 30.06
N THR A 723 17.21 21.12 31.18
CA THR A 723 18.50 21.04 31.89
C THR A 723 18.65 19.77 32.72
N ALA A 724 17.73 18.79 32.67
CA ALA A 724 17.83 17.59 33.49
C ALA A 724 18.89 16.59 32.96
N ILE A 725 19.50 15.83 33.86
CA ILE A 725 20.37 14.70 33.49
C ILE A 725 19.49 13.55 33.01
N VAL A 726 19.83 12.98 31.86
CA VAL A 726 19.20 11.74 31.38
C VAL A 726 19.90 10.55 32.03
N ASN A 727 19.13 9.72 32.73
CA ASN A 727 19.63 8.49 33.34
C ASN A 727 19.15 7.30 32.51
N VAL A 728 20.07 6.42 32.16
CA VAL A 728 19.79 5.16 31.46
C VAL A 728 20.27 4.03 32.36
N VAL A 729 19.39 3.09 32.66
CA VAL A 729 19.72 1.88 33.42
C VAL A 729 19.59 0.68 32.48
N ILE A 730 20.66 -0.08 32.37
CA ILE A 730 20.75 -1.30 31.58
C ILE A 730 21.12 -2.42 32.53
N HIS A 731 20.19 -3.36 32.77
CA HIS A 731 20.45 -4.49 33.66
C HIS A 731 21.37 -5.52 33.01
N GLU A 732 21.10 -5.87 31.75
CA GLU A 732 21.91 -6.77 30.93
C GLU A 732 22.28 -6.13 29.59
N LEU A 733 23.53 -6.31 29.17
CA LEU A 733 24.05 -5.81 27.90
C LEU A 733 24.55 -7.00 27.09
N THR A 734 24.07 -7.12 25.85
CA THR A 734 24.43 -8.21 24.91
C THR A 734 24.91 -7.63 23.58
N GLY A 735 25.68 -8.42 22.80
CA GLY A 735 26.17 -7.96 21.51
C GLY A 735 27.29 -8.80 20.90
N ASN A 736 27.72 -8.41 19.69
CA ASN A 736 28.69 -9.13 18.88
C ASN A 736 30.08 -8.47 18.82
N LYS A 737 30.43 -7.62 19.80
CA LYS A 737 31.68 -6.86 19.96
C LYS A 737 31.87 -5.63 19.07
N LYS A 738 31.03 -5.46 18.05
CA LYS A 738 31.18 -4.41 17.02
C LYS A 738 30.38 -3.14 17.31
N GLY A 739 29.33 -3.24 18.12
CA GLY A 739 28.45 -2.12 18.45
C GLY A 739 29.09 -1.14 19.44
N LEU A 740 28.64 0.12 19.42
CA LEU A 740 29.02 1.13 20.41
C LEU A 740 27.80 1.85 20.98
N VAL A 741 27.79 2.06 22.29
CA VAL A 741 26.83 2.92 23.00
C VAL A 741 27.47 4.25 23.31
N ARG A 742 26.90 5.36 22.81
CA ARG A 742 27.40 6.70 23.09
C ARG A 742 26.70 7.30 24.31
N VAL A 743 27.50 7.87 25.22
CA VAL A 743 27.03 8.60 26.40
C VAL A 743 27.37 10.08 26.19
N GLN A 744 26.37 10.90 25.94
CA GLN A 744 26.56 12.32 25.62
C GLN A 744 26.69 13.19 26.89
N HIS A 745 26.97 14.47 26.68
CA HIS A 745 26.99 15.47 27.75
C HIS A 745 25.67 15.49 28.56
N ARG A 746 25.75 15.50 29.90
CA ARG A 746 24.60 15.42 30.83
C ARG A 746 23.79 14.11 30.73
N GLN A 747 24.42 13.04 30.27
CA GLN A 747 23.85 11.70 30.33
C GLN A 747 24.63 10.83 31.31
N ARG A 748 23.89 9.95 31.98
CA ARG A 748 24.45 8.90 32.83
C ARG A 748 23.92 7.56 32.40
N VAL A 749 24.81 6.63 32.08
CA VAL A 749 24.46 5.24 31.76
C VAL A 749 24.99 4.33 32.86
N ILE A 750 24.11 3.52 33.43
CA ILE A 750 24.38 2.56 34.51
C ILE A 750 24.19 1.17 33.92
N ILE A 751 25.23 0.33 33.99
CA ILE A 751 25.23 -0.99 33.34
C ILE A 751 25.57 -2.06 34.37
N ASN A 752 24.69 -3.06 34.49
CA ASN A 752 24.88 -4.26 35.32
C ASN A 752 25.46 -3.95 36.71
N PHE A 753 24.96 -2.87 37.33
CA PHE A 753 25.48 -2.36 38.59
C PHE A 753 24.46 -2.57 39.70
N VAL A 754 24.87 -3.33 40.72
CA VAL A 754 24.09 -3.53 41.97
C VAL A 754 24.96 -3.09 43.14
N GLU A 755 24.46 -2.09 43.89
CA GLU A 755 25.17 -1.51 45.03
C GLU A 755 25.48 -2.58 46.09
N SER A 756 26.68 -2.55 46.67
CA SER A 756 27.15 -3.46 47.73
C SER A 756 27.41 -4.93 47.33
N THR A 757 27.50 -5.25 46.04
CA THR A 757 27.92 -6.59 45.56
C THR A 757 29.06 -6.48 44.54
N HIS A 758 30.06 -7.37 44.64
CA HIS A 758 31.13 -7.47 43.64
C HIS A 758 30.55 -8.12 42.38
N THR A 759 30.12 -7.30 41.44
CA THR A 759 29.61 -7.71 40.13
C THR A 759 30.70 -7.58 39.08
N TYR A 760 30.56 -8.31 37.97
CA TYR A 760 31.47 -8.25 36.83
C TYR A 760 30.69 -7.98 35.54
N LEU A 761 31.32 -7.29 34.60
CA LEU A 761 30.79 -7.07 33.26
C LEU A 761 31.78 -7.58 32.23
N ASP A 762 31.36 -8.56 31.44
CA ASP A 762 32.02 -8.92 30.18
C ASP A 762 31.42 -8.05 29.08
N ALA A 763 32.01 -6.88 28.82
CA ALA A 763 31.43 -5.88 27.94
C ALA A 763 31.36 -6.41 26.49
N PRO A 764 30.16 -6.77 25.99
CA PRO A 764 30.00 -7.40 24.68
C PRO A 764 29.83 -6.37 23.57
N CYS A 765 29.74 -5.09 23.90
CA CYS A 765 29.82 -3.96 22.99
C CYS A 765 30.65 -2.82 23.61
N GLY A 766 31.09 -1.89 22.78
CA GLY A 766 31.91 -0.77 23.20
C GLY A 766 31.09 0.38 23.77
N PHE A 767 31.77 1.33 24.41
CA PHE A 767 31.18 2.57 24.90
C PHE A 767 31.96 3.75 24.36
N HIS A 768 31.27 4.83 23.98
CA HIS A 768 31.88 6.11 23.67
C HIS A 768 31.32 7.16 24.63
N VAL A 769 32.09 7.54 25.63
CA VAL A 769 31.67 8.50 26.65
C VAL A 769 32.22 9.88 26.30
N ASP A 770 31.36 10.76 25.82
CA ASP A 770 31.71 12.14 25.48
C ASP A 770 32.05 12.97 26.74
N ARG A 771 32.68 14.13 26.55
CA ARG A 771 32.94 15.09 27.61
C ARG A 771 31.67 15.47 28.41
N GLY A 772 31.69 15.20 29.71
CA GLY A 772 30.56 15.45 30.62
C GLY A 772 29.43 14.42 30.56
N GLY A 773 29.63 13.31 29.85
CA GLY A 773 28.90 12.06 30.04
C GLY A 773 29.50 11.24 31.18
N VAL A 774 28.68 10.40 31.81
CA VAL A 774 29.09 9.54 32.93
C VAL A 774 28.68 8.10 32.66
N VAL A 775 29.62 7.16 32.68
CA VAL A 775 29.32 5.73 32.69
C VAL A 775 29.58 5.15 34.08
N VAL A 776 28.62 4.39 34.59
CA VAL A 776 28.70 3.66 35.85
C VAL A 776 28.74 2.18 35.52
N LEU A 777 29.85 1.54 35.86
CA LEU A 777 30.16 0.15 35.57
C LEU A 777 30.41 -0.60 36.89
N PRO A 778 30.34 -1.95 36.88
CA PRO A 778 30.64 -2.73 38.07
C PRO A 778 32.14 -2.75 38.39
N THR A 779 32.49 -3.33 39.57
CA THR A 779 33.86 -3.35 40.11
C THR A 779 34.89 -3.99 39.19
N LYS A 780 34.49 -5.01 38.42
CA LYS A 780 35.35 -5.71 37.48
C LYS A 780 34.76 -5.61 36.07
N VAL A 781 35.55 -5.09 35.13
CA VAL A 781 35.12 -4.93 33.74
C VAL A 781 36.13 -5.60 32.81
N VAL A 782 35.64 -6.52 31.97
CA VAL A 782 36.40 -7.16 30.90
C VAL A 782 35.93 -6.58 29.57
N ILE A 783 36.80 -5.84 28.89
CA ILE A 783 36.53 -5.28 27.57
C ILE A 783 36.80 -6.35 26.50
N LEU A 784 35.71 -6.83 25.89
CA LEU A 784 35.75 -7.76 24.75
C LEU A 784 35.41 -7.07 23.43
N ALA A 785 34.88 -5.85 23.49
CA ALA A 785 34.51 -5.04 22.33
C ALA A 785 35.73 -4.59 21.54
N GLU A 786 35.57 -4.37 20.24
CA GLU A 786 36.66 -3.90 19.37
C GLU A 786 37.20 -2.53 19.83
N LYS A 787 36.33 -1.65 20.34
CA LYS A 787 36.72 -0.30 20.73
C LYS A 787 35.87 0.29 21.86
N VAL A 788 36.51 0.91 22.83
CA VAL A 788 35.92 1.75 23.89
C VAL A 788 36.65 3.08 23.91
N ILE A 789 35.92 4.19 23.94
CA ILE A 789 36.46 5.55 23.96
C ILE A 789 35.92 6.26 25.21
N LEU A 790 36.81 6.71 26.07
CA LEU A 790 36.49 7.51 27.24
C LEU A 790 37.03 8.92 27.03
N GLU A 791 36.14 9.92 27.00
CA GLU A 791 36.45 11.36 27.06
C GLU A 791 35.83 12.05 28.29
N GLY A 792 34.78 11.44 28.85
CA GLY A 792 34.09 11.89 30.06
C GLY A 792 34.52 11.13 31.31
N ARG A 793 33.53 10.76 32.14
CA ARG A 793 33.77 10.13 33.45
C ARG A 793 33.42 8.65 33.46
N MET A 794 34.30 7.84 34.03
CA MET A 794 34.03 6.43 34.39
C MET A 794 33.97 6.28 35.91
N THR A 795 32.99 5.53 36.42
CA THR A 795 32.78 5.35 37.87
C THR A 795 32.51 3.88 38.19
N GLY A 796 33.02 3.40 39.32
CA GLY A 796 32.74 2.06 39.86
C GLY A 796 33.70 0.94 39.44
N VAL A 797 34.68 1.21 38.58
CA VAL A 797 35.66 0.21 38.10
C VAL A 797 36.92 0.22 38.96
N ASP A 798 37.22 -0.92 39.58
CA ASP A 798 38.48 -1.17 40.30
C ASP A 798 39.43 -2.03 39.45
N GLU A 799 38.90 -3.06 38.79
CA GLU A 799 39.66 -3.98 37.95
C GLU A 799 39.22 -3.83 36.48
N LEU A 800 40.12 -3.32 35.63
CA LEU A 800 39.91 -3.20 34.18
C LEU A 800 40.79 -4.22 33.44
N ILE A 801 40.15 -5.13 32.72
CA ILE A 801 40.81 -6.14 31.90
C ILE A 801 40.49 -5.85 30.43
N ILE A 802 41.53 -5.76 29.59
CA ILE A 802 41.38 -5.55 28.15
C ILE A 802 41.96 -6.78 27.45
N GLU A 803 41.13 -7.47 26.67
CA GLU A 803 41.58 -8.70 26.01
C GLU A 803 40.89 -9.00 24.67
N ARG A 804 41.40 -10.01 23.96
CA ARG A 804 40.86 -10.49 22.67
C ARG A 804 40.78 -9.39 21.60
N GLN A 805 41.87 -8.66 21.40
CA GLN A 805 41.98 -7.56 20.44
C GLN A 805 41.10 -6.33 20.72
N GLY A 806 40.51 -6.22 21.93
CA GLY A 806 39.81 -5.01 22.31
C GLY A 806 40.74 -3.82 22.53
N GLU A 807 40.28 -2.63 22.15
CA GLU A 807 40.97 -1.36 22.35
C GLU A 807 40.23 -0.48 23.37
N PHE A 808 40.92 0.02 24.40
CA PHE A 808 40.40 1.03 25.33
C PHE A 808 41.20 2.31 25.17
N VAL A 809 40.54 3.38 24.70
CA VAL A 809 41.15 4.67 24.41
C VAL A 809 40.70 5.69 25.44
N ILE A 810 41.65 6.34 26.10
CA ILE A 810 41.39 7.55 26.90
C ILE A 810 41.79 8.78 26.10
N SER A 811 40.87 9.74 25.97
CA SER A 811 41.00 10.98 25.20
C SER A 811 40.38 12.16 25.96
N GLY A 812 40.53 13.38 25.45
CA GLY A 812 39.87 14.57 25.98
C GLY A 812 40.12 14.80 27.48
N ASP A 813 39.03 14.91 28.26
CA ASP A 813 39.06 15.15 29.71
C ASP A 813 38.83 13.86 30.52
N ALA A 814 39.16 12.70 29.96
CA ALA A 814 38.87 11.41 30.58
C ALA A 814 39.38 11.33 32.02
N HIS A 815 38.50 10.90 32.93
CA HIS A 815 38.83 10.75 34.34
C HIS A 815 37.95 9.69 35.01
N THR A 816 38.43 9.17 36.14
CA THR A 816 37.64 8.32 37.03
C THR A 816 37.07 9.13 38.19
N GLY A 817 35.95 8.69 38.75
CA GLY A 817 35.39 9.29 39.96
C GLY A 817 34.83 8.26 40.93
N SER A 818 34.56 8.70 42.16
CA SER A 818 33.93 7.86 43.18
C SER A 818 32.46 7.61 42.86
N LEU A 819 31.95 6.46 43.32
CA LEU A 819 30.53 6.13 43.30
C LEU A 819 29.77 7.08 44.25
N PRO A 820 28.76 7.83 43.78
CA PRO A 820 27.88 8.60 44.65
C PRO A 820 26.91 7.68 45.42
N ASP A 821 26.41 8.11 46.59
CA ASP A 821 25.35 7.40 47.32
C ASP A 821 24.06 7.30 46.48
N LEU A 822 23.31 6.20 46.59
CA LEU A 822 22.08 5.92 45.82
C LEU A 822 21.06 7.08 45.79
N ILE A 823 20.95 7.83 46.90
CA ILE A 823 20.04 9.00 47.03
C ILE A 823 20.50 10.18 46.15
N LEU A 824 21.80 10.32 45.91
CA LEU A 824 22.39 11.38 45.10
C LEU A 824 22.42 11.04 43.59
N TRP A 825 21.98 9.84 43.21
CA TRP A 825 21.96 9.43 41.80
C TRP A 825 21.02 10.30 40.95
N TYR A 826 20.04 10.96 41.56
CA TYR A 826 19.04 11.77 40.87
C TYR A 826 19.31 13.28 40.92
N VAL A 827 20.43 13.71 41.51
CA VAL A 827 20.78 15.12 41.73
C VAL A 827 21.96 15.52 40.82
N ASP A 828 21.84 16.69 40.17
CA ASP A 828 22.91 17.30 39.39
C ASP A 828 23.96 17.91 40.33
N ASN A 829 25.02 17.16 40.63
CA ASN A 829 26.15 17.66 41.41
C ASN A 829 27.03 18.57 40.53
N LYS A 830 26.76 19.88 40.60
CA LYS A 830 27.52 20.91 39.89
C LYS A 830 28.93 21.16 40.43
N ASP A 831 29.26 20.58 41.59
CA ASP A 831 30.51 20.82 42.33
C ASP A 831 31.51 19.65 42.27
N ASP A 832 31.35 18.72 41.34
CA ASP A 832 32.27 17.58 41.19
C ASP A 832 33.63 18.04 40.62
N GLN A 833 34.58 18.33 41.51
CA GLN A 833 35.94 18.68 41.12
C GLN A 833 36.67 17.44 40.61
N TYR A 834 37.07 17.45 39.33
CA TYR A 834 37.87 16.39 38.73
C TYR A 834 39.18 16.94 38.19
N THR A 835 40.18 16.05 38.07
CA THR A 835 41.45 16.34 37.40
C THR A 835 41.41 15.71 36.01
N PRO A 836 41.38 16.49 34.92
CA PRO A 836 41.40 15.95 33.57
C PRO A 836 42.61 15.05 33.35
N GLY A 837 42.39 13.87 32.78
CA GLY A 837 43.45 12.91 32.50
C GLY A 837 43.86 12.03 33.70
N HIS A 838 43.21 12.15 34.86
CA HIS A 838 43.47 11.30 36.01
C HIS A 838 42.56 10.06 35.99
N VAL A 839 43.15 8.89 35.73
CA VAL A 839 42.46 7.59 35.68
C VAL A 839 43.00 6.72 36.81
N GLN A 840 42.15 6.41 37.79
CA GLN A 840 42.48 5.63 38.97
C GLN A 840 41.84 4.24 38.89
N LEU A 841 42.64 3.19 39.08
CA LEU A 841 42.21 1.79 39.08
C LEU A 841 42.95 1.03 40.21
N GLN A 842 42.45 -0.12 40.65
CA GLN A 842 43.23 -1.04 41.48
C GLN A 842 44.10 -1.94 40.62
N ILE A 843 43.55 -2.48 39.52
CA ILE A 843 44.25 -3.37 38.60
C ILE A 843 43.93 -2.97 37.16
N LEU A 844 44.97 -2.77 36.36
CA LEU A 844 44.89 -2.64 34.90
C LEU A 844 45.60 -3.82 34.25
N SER A 845 44.85 -4.72 33.61
CA SER A 845 45.40 -5.91 32.95
C SER A 845 45.14 -5.88 31.45
N ILE A 846 46.19 -5.89 30.64
CA ILE A 846 46.14 -5.89 29.18
C ILE A 846 46.70 -7.23 28.70
N GLN A 847 45.84 -8.08 28.12
CA GLN A 847 46.18 -9.45 27.74
C GLN A 847 45.64 -9.86 26.38
N ASN A 848 46.09 -10.97 25.80
CA ASN A 848 45.56 -11.56 24.55
C ASN A 848 45.42 -10.55 23.39
N ALA A 849 46.49 -9.83 23.06
CA ALA A 849 46.52 -8.76 22.05
C ALA A 849 45.56 -7.57 22.29
N GLY A 850 45.08 -7.38 23.52
CA GLY A 850 44.35 -6.17 23.91
C GLY A 850 45.24 -4.92 23.89
N GLN A 851 44.62 -3.75 23.75
CA GLN A 851 45.31 -2.47 23.65
C GLN A 851 44.70 -1.42 24.58
N PHE A 852 45.53 -0.76 25.38
CA PHE A 852 45.17 0.47 26.09
C PHE A 852 45.89 1.64 25.43
N THR A 853 45.16 2.68 25.04
CA THR A 853 45.72 3.85 24.35
C THR A 853 45.42 5.13 25.11
N SER A 854 46.47 5.90 25.42
CA SER A 854 46.31 7.27 25.93
C SER A 854 46.52 8.29 24.80
N ASP A 855 45.47 8.95 24.35
CA ASP A 855 45.49 9.95 23.26
C ASP A 855 44.76 11.24 23.70
N MET A 856 45.38 12.00 24.61
CA MET A 856 44.81 13.22 25.19
C MET A 856 45.45 14.51 24.64
N GLY A 857 46.06 14.46 23.45
CA GLY A 857 46.67 15.63 22.82
C GLY A 857 47.79 16.25 23.68
N SER A 858 47.58 17.46 24.21
CA SER A 858 48.57 18.18 25.03
C SER A 858 48.47 17.92 26.53
N LEU A 859 47.41 17.24 26.98
CA LEU A 859 47.25 16.87 28.39
C LEU A 859 48.25 15.77 28.75
N LYS A 860 48.67 15.78 30.03
CA LYS A 860 49.57 14.77 30.58
C LYS A 860 48.75 13.78 31.40
N PRO A 861 48.24 12.69 30.82
CA PRO A 861 47.43 11.74 31.56
C PRO A 861 48.24 11.10 32.69
N LEU A 862 47.58 10.93 33.83
CA LEU A 862 48.06 10.18 34.99
C LEU A 862 47.20 8.93 35.11
N VAL A 863 47.80 7.77 34.82
CA VAL A 863 47.20 6.46 35.08
C VAL A 863 47.74 5.99 36.42
N ASP A 864 46.89 6.00 37.45
CA ASP A 864 47.19 5.57 38.81
C ASP A 864 46.54 4.21 39.05
N ALA A 865 47.33 3.14 39.01
CA ALA A 865 46.85 1.77 39.15
C ALA A 865 47.64 1.03 40.23
N GLY A 866 47.00 0.27 41.11
CA GLY A 866 47.72 -0.58 42.06
C GLY A 866 48.71 -1.51 41.34
N ASP A 867 48.19 -2.31 40.41
CA ASP A 867 48.96 -3.19 39.53
C ASP A 867 48.69 -2.90 38.05
N ILE A 868 49.75 -2.83 37.24
CA ILE A 868 49.67 -2.78 35.77
C ILE A 868 50.33 -4.05 35.22
N VAL A 869 49.54 -4.88 34.54
CA VAL A 869 49.99 -6.15 33.96
C VAL A 869 49.78 -6.13 32.45
N VAL A 870 50.86 -6.27 31.67
CA VAL A 870 50.81 -6.35 30.20
C VAL A 870 51.37 -7.69 29.75
N LYS A 871 50.50 -8.61 29.33
CA LYS A 871 50.87 -10.01 29.03
C LYS A 871 50.29 -10.51 27.71
N ALA A 872 50.74 -11.68 27.24
CA ALA A 872 50.19 -12.37 26.08
C ALA A 872 49.96 -11.47 24.82
N GLY A 873 50.92 -10.59 24.50
CA GLY A 873 50.83 -9.74 23.30
C GLY A 873 50.10 -8.42 23.51
N GLY A 874 49.75 -8.07 24.74
CA GLY A 874 49.11 -6.79 25.08
C GLY A 874 49.98 -5.57 24.74
N LEU A 875 49.29 -4.46 24.40
CA LEU A 875 49.90 -3.19 24.04
C LEU A 875 49.41 -2.07 24.95
N LEU A 876 50.34 -1.42 25.66
CA LEU A 876 50.08 -0.14 26.33
C LEU A 876 50.65 0.99 25.47
N ALA A 877 49.79 1.64 24.69
CA ALA A 877 50.13 2.69 23.74
C ALA A 877 50.00 4.09 24.36
N LEU A 878 51.12 4.81 24.46
CA LEU A 878 51.22 6.12 25.09
C LEU A 878 51.30 7.21 24.01
N HIS A 879 50.17 7.55 23.41
CA HIS A 879 50.07 8.53 22.31
C HIS A 879 50.03 10.00 22.78
N CYS A 880 50.59 10.30 23.95
CA CYS A 880 50.70 11.67 24.47
C CYS A 880 52.17 12.10 24.53
N PRO A 881 52.47 13.41 24.43
CA PRO A 881 53.83 13.95 24.63
C PRO A 881 54.45 13.62 25.99
N ALA A 882 53.62 13.39 27.01
CA ALA A 882 54.03 12.85 28.30
C ALA A 882 52.85 12.15 28.97
N THR A 883 53.03 10.89 29.37
CA THR A 883 52.08 10.11 30.16
C THR A 883 52.77 9.67 31.45
N GLN A 884 52.11 9.81 32.60
CA GLN A 884 52.60 9.34 33.89
C GLN A 884 51.87 8.05 34.28
N LEU A 885 52.62 6.99 34.56
CA LEU A 885 52.11 5.74 35.11
C LEU A 885 52.55 5.65 36.57
N ASN A 886 51.59 5.66 37.50
CA ASN A 886 51.84 5.41 38.91
C ASN A 886 51.33 4.02 39.24
N CYS A 887 52.19 3.16 39.76
CA CYS A 887 51.79 1.81 40.18
C CYS A 887 52.69 1.22 41.26
N THR A 888 52.14 0.27 42.02
CA THR A 888 52.89 -0.50 43.01
C THR A 888 53.63 -1.67 42.35
N MET A 889 53.02 -2.28 41.33
CA MET A 889 53.62 -3.33 40.52
C MET A 889 53.41 -3.05 39.03
N LEU A 890 54.48 -3.18 38.24
CA LEU A 890 54.44 -3.16 36.78
C LEU A 890 55.03 -4.46 36.25
N GLU A 891 54.21 -5.29 35.60
CA GLU A 891 54.62 -6.54 34.96
C GLU A 891 54.44 -6.47 33.43
N VAL A 892 55.48 -6.80 32.67
CA VAL A 892 55.45 -6.84 31.20
C VAL A 892 56.10 -8.14 30.70
N GLU A 893 55.33 -8.99 30.03
CA GLU A 893 55.82 -10.28 29.50
C GLU A 893 56.53 -10.16 28.14
N LYS A 894 57.24 -11.24 27.76
CA LYS A 894 58.11 -11.31 26.56
C LYS A 894 57.45 -10.91 25.23
N THR A 895 56.14 -11.07 25.07
CA THR A 895 55.42 -10.74 23.82
C THR A 895 54.67 -9.42 23.88
N SER A 896 54.64 -8.76 25.04
CA SER A 896 53.92 -7.52 25.30
C SER A 896 54.82 -6.30 25.16
N ARG A 897 54.24 -5.12 24.93
CA ARG A 897 55.01 -3.87 24.88
C ARG A 897 54.27 -2.66 25.45
N ILE A 898 55.06 -1.75 26.02
CA ILE A 898 54.66 -0.37 26.29
C ILE A 898 55.31 0.48 25.19
N ASP A 899 54.52 1.24 24.44
CA ASP A 899 54.96 1.92 23.23
C ASP A 899 54.56 3.40 23.25
N GLY A 900 55.55 4.30 23.24
CA GLY A 900 55.36 5.75 23.08
C GLY A 900 56.09 6.29 21.85
N THR A 901 56.42 5.44 20.87
CA THR A 901 57.26 5.82 19.74
C THR A 901 56.56 6.84 18.84
N GLY A 902 57.24 7.95 18.53
CA GLY A 902 56.74 8.95 17.58
C GLY A 902 55.74 9.98 18.14
N HIS A 903 55.36 9.89 19.42
CA HIS A 903 54.36 10.77 20.06
C HIS A 903 54.94 11.91 20.91
N GLY A 904 56.23 12.22 20.72
CA GLY A 904 56.88 13.39 21.33
C GLY A 904 56.51 14.72 20.65
N PHE A 905 57.37 15.73 20.76
CA PHE A 905 57.14 17.01 20.08
C PHE A 905 57.07 16.83 18.55
N PRO A 906 56.16 17.55 17.85
CA PRO A 906 56.17 17.62 16.39
C PRO A 906 57.51 18.13 15.85
N GLY A 907 57.82 17.79 14.59
CA GLY A 907 59.04 18.25 13.93
C GLY A 907 59.19 19.78 13.97
N GLY A 908 60.34 20.26 14.47
CA GLY A 908 60.62 21.69 14.61
C GLY A 908 60.06 22.35 15.88
N GLN A 909 59.52 21.57 16.82
CA GLN A 909 59.06 22.02 18.13
C GLN A 909 59.82 21.30 19.25
N GLY A 910 59.88 21.90 20.44
CA GLY A 910 60.36 21.28 21.67
C GLY A 910 61.81 21.62 22.09
N PRO A 911 62.22 21.23 23.32
CA PRO A 911 63.57 21.47 23.82
C PRO A 911 64.60 20.67 23.00
N GLY A 912 65.47 21.37 22.28
CA GLY A 912 66.46 20.75 21.39
C GLY A 912 65.99 20.55 19.94
N GLN A 913 64.95 21.27 19.50
CA GLN A 913 64.47 21.24 18.12
C GLN A 913 65.59 21.51 17.09
N GLY A 914 65.59 20.75 16.00
CA GLY A 914 66.46 21.00 14.86
C GLY A 914 66.10 22.30 14.15
N THR A 915 67.09 22.99 13.59
CA THR A 915 66.88 24.17 12.74
C THR A 915 66.52 23.76 11.31
N ALA A 916 65.47 24.35 10.76
CA ALA A 916 65.07 24.18 9.37
C ALA A 916 65.63 25.32 8.49
N ALA A 917 66.28 24.98 7.36
CA ALA A 917 66.66 25.91 6.29
C ALA A 917 66.09 25.44 4.95
N THR A 918 66.07 26.30 3.94
CA THR A 918 65.44 26.07 2.62
C THR A 918 66.04 24.91 1.81
N ARG A 919 67.24 24.41 2.17
CA ARG A 919 67.90 23.27 1.50
C ARG A 919 68.47 22.21 2.44
N GLU A 920 68.57 22.49 3.74
CA GLU A 920 69.26 21.65 4.73
C GLU A 920 68.57 21.73 6.10
N ALA A 921 68.46 20.61 6.82
CA ALA A 921 67.85 20.56 8.16
C ALA A 921 68.77 19.82 9.14
N SER A 922 68.85 20.30 10.39
CA SER A 922 69.55 19.58 11.47
C SER A 922 68.61 18.67 12.24
N GLY A 923 69.13 17.55 12.76
CA GLY A 923 68.35 16.64 13.61
C GLY A 923 68.06 17.25 14.99
N GLY A 924 66.90 16.93 15.57
CA GLY A 924 66.60 17.28 16.96
C GLY A 924 67.51 16.53 17.95
N GLY A 925 67.75 17.12 19.12
CA GLY A 925 68.57 16.53 20.19
C GLY A 925 67.80 16.39 21.49
N HIS A 926 67.83 15.20 22.10
CA HIS A 926 67.31 14.92 23.44
C HIS A 926 68.27 13.95 24.13
N GLY A 927 68.95 14.38 25.21
CA GLY A 927 70.03 13.61 25.86
C GLY A 927 71.37 13.53 25.09
N GLY A 928 71.40 13.87 23.79
CA GLY A 928 72.59 13.97 22.94
C GLY A 928 72.53 15.14 21.95
N ARG A 929 73.63 15.46 21.24
CA ARG A 929 73.65 16.51 20.20
C ARG A 929 73.17 15.95 18.85
N GLY A 930 72.14 16.58 18.27
CA GLY A 930 71.79 16.38 16.87
C GLY A 930 72.96 16.77 15.95
N LYS A 931 73.17 16.01 14.87
CA LYS A 931 74.26 16.26 13.91
C LYS A 931 74.11 17.67 13.32
N LYS A 932 75.05 18.56 13.64
CA LYS A 932 75.18 19.86 12.97
C LYS A 932 75.70 19.61 11.55
N ILE A 933 75.05 20.19 10.56
CA ILE A 933 75.62 20.28 9.22
C ILE A 933 76.75 21.32 9.31
N ALA A 934 77.97 20.89 9.02
CA ALA A 934 79.12 21.80 8.92
C ALA A 934 78.90 22.68 7.69
N LYS A 935 78.97 24.00 7.87
CA LYS A 935 79.03 24.96 6.75
C LYS A 935 80.29 24.75 5.94
#